data_AF-A0A7K1H5L2-F1
#
_entry.id   AF-A0A7K1H5L2-F1
#
_cell.length_a   1.000
_cell.length_b   1.000
_cell.length_c   1.000
_cell.angle_alpha   90.00
_cell.angle_beta   90.00
_cell.angle_gamma   90.00
#
_symmetry.space_group_name_H-M   'P 1'
#
loop_
_entity.id
_entity.type
_entity.pdbx_description
1 polymer ?
#
loop_
_entity_poly.entity_id
_entity_poly.type
_entity_poly.pdbx_seq_one_letter_code
_entity_poly.pdbx_strand_id
1 'polypeptide(L)'
;MALLLARTASARLCWWRLIGRPWQRVDGPSPPYVALARRRRRWWQQLGAVLGWPVAGLAALAGGGWLAHRIVDVLVDASKREAAHDLLDRSGAQVVADLGGTGPLGRLLPVLLVTAVLAAVGTVRTVARREMRQPTESVPPRTLLRRHRTSTLLTVAPWALGVAAFGAVSGYLGYRVLPRTAPQWQAVGVTLEEPRLTPAQWWTSTVAAVAVIALGVGLRTHWGRFVVVRAGLVLARRLPWRTIGFLDDAVTSGELRVVGGGYQFRDPDRVRALLRGDVDQADLRSMPIVELAARRQLAAADLAWRQEVALGAAGARIGWARHRAEWAELSAGRHRSPMPRWVYRSTSSAFAWASAVEAAEPGVWSALAGWCDQVARTGRRWRLSRAVISPTVAQVARFAWLEAAIRGEPGALAALGDLVRRRDGDEPPVESFTGLAHLLGADLARHLDAGDATRRRWLDWRRPLGLSARFGITLQAWAVAIDTGEPASRSGAAVALIDLAETGKGRGLSDRLLRLLLFHTAVQVRIAAVTADEPDAAAGLAETVRRWRHTRHRWFGGRLSRWLLLLPAEALLARGAPEGAPSTRRPPAPERFAEQSLRALDTAAAEGPVVTCGRVFGALIRSDVYADWARIWPYDPRSSRLVEAVDTDVPDAGDAPTPQRWRATPVTPALADALGWADAVATRNGMDRVPPGLLALALVRDPRSGAARCLTAVQGVTREQVMSRIRQDLLRAVTLQE
;
A
#
# COMPACT_ATOMS: atom_id res chain seq x y z
N MET A 1 -16.73 8.76 -17.43
CA MET A 1 -15.77 8.38 -18.48
C MET A 1 -14.31 8.56 -18.05
N ALA A 2 -13.87 9.78 -17.75
CA ALA A 2 -12.50 10.06 -17.28
C ALA A 2 -12.06 9.23 -16.05
N LEU A 3 -12.97 9.01 -15.10
CA LEU A 3 -12.74 8.15 -13.92
C LEU A 3 -12.53 6.67 -14.27
N LEU A 4 -13.15 6.16 -15.35
CA LEU A 4 -13.04 4.77 -15.80
C LEU A 4 -11.72 4.51 -16.53
N LEU A 5 -11.27 5.49 -17.32
CA LEU A 5 -9.94 5.51 -17.96
C LEU A 5 -8.82 5.68 -16.92
N ALA A 6 -9.00 6.52 -15.91
CA ALA A 6 -8.05 6.66 -14.80
C ALA A 6 -7.90 5.37 -13.99
N ARG A 7 -9.00 4.63 -13.76
CA ARG A 7 -9.00 3.39 -12.96
C ARG A 7 -8.40 2.20 -13.73
N THR A 8 -8.64 2.09 -15.03
CA THR A 8 -8.02 1.07 -15.90
C THR A 8 -6.52 1.34 -16.13
N ALA A 9 -6.11 2.59 -16.25
CA ALA A 9 -4.69 2.97 -16.29
C ALA A 9 -3.99 2.65 -14.95
N SER A 10 -4.64 2.90 -13.81
CA SER A 10 -4.11 2.60 -12.47
C SER A 10 -3.95 1.09 -12.21
N ALA A 11 -4.92 0.28 -12.62
CA ALA A 11 -4.86 -1.18 -12.48
C ALA A 11 -3.73 -1.80 -13.34
N ARG A 12 -3.53 -1.29 -14.56
CA ARG A 12 -2.40 -1.70 -15.43
C ARG A 12 -1.04 -1.21 -14.92
N LEU A 13 -0.98 -0.04 -14.28
CA LEU A 13 0.21 0.49 -13.61
C LEU A 13 0.61 -0.33 -12.38
N CYS A 14 -0.35 -0.82 -11.59
CA CYS A 14 -0.09 -1.74 -10.48
C CYS A 14 0.39 -3.11 -10.97
N TRP A 15 -0.23 -3.64 -12.04
CA TRP A 15 0.18 -4.89 -12.67
C TRP A 15 1.62 -4.81 -13.23
N TRP A 16 2.00 -3.71 -13.87
CA TRP A 16 3.36 -3.53 -14.40
C TRP A 16 4.42 -3.34 -13.30
N ARG A 17 4.04 -2.75 -12.15
CA ARG A 17 4.91 -2.65 -10.95
C ARG A 17 5.21 -4.02 -10.32
N LEU A 18 4.25 -4.95 -10.37
CA LEU A 18 4.37 -6.30 -9.78
C LEU A 18 5.29 -7.25 -10.57
N ILE A 19 5.54 -7.00 -11.85
CA ILE A 19 6.25 -7.96 -12.74
C ILE A 19 7.67 -7.47 -13.08
N GLY A 20 8.02 -6.23 -12.73
CA GLY A 20 9.20 -5.55 -13.26
C GLY A 20 10.24 -5.09 -12.24
N ARG A 21 10.96 -6.01 -11.57
CA ARG A 21 12.45 -6.04 -11.45
C ARG A 21 13.00 -6.98 -10.35
N PRO A 22 14.05 -7.77 -10.65
CA PRO A 22 15.03 -8.27 -9.67
C PRO A 22 16.18 -7.26 -9.47
N TRP A 23 16.66 -7.13 -8.23
CA TRP A 23 17.62 -6.11 -7.75
C TRP A 23 19.05 -6.22 -8.32
N GLN A 24 19.69 -5.07 -8.47
CA GLN A 24 21.11 -4.87 -8.82
C GLN A 24 21.94 -4.64 -7.55
N ARG A 25 23.05 -5.37 -7.40
CA ARG A 25 24.15 -5.03 -6.48
C ARG A 25 24.92 -3.80 -6.97
N VAL A 26 25.36 -2.98 -6.02
CA VAL A 26 26.36 -1.90 -6.08
C VAL A 26 27.37 -2.27 -4.98
N ASP A 27 28.69 -2.35 -5.09
CA ASP A 27 29.66 -2.33 -6.18
C ASP A 27 30.81 -3.28 -5.79
N GLY A 28 31.42 -3.91 -6.79
CA GLY A 28 32.67 -4.67 -6.71
C GLY A 28 33.14 -4.93 -8.14
N PRO A 29 34.44 -4.81 -8.45
CA PRO A 29 34.92 -4.88 -9.83
C PRO A 29 34.56 -6.23 -10.44
N SER A 30 33.60 -6.22 -11.37
CA SER A 30 33.15 -7.42 -12.08
C SER A 30 33.89 -7.55 -13.42
N PRO A 31 34.25 -8.77 -13.85
CA PRO A 31 35.04 -9.01 -15.05
C PRO A 31 34.34 -8.53 -16.35
N PRO A 32 35.11 -8.14 -17.38
CA PRO A 32 34.66 -7.37 -18.55
C PRO A 32 33.55 -8.04 -19.38
N TYR A 33 33.42 -9.36 -19.35
CA TYR A 33 32.40 -10.09 -20.12
C TYR A 33 30.95 -9.89 -19.61
N VAL A 34 30.74 -9.47 -18.36
CA VAL A 34 29.39 -9.26 -17.79
C VAL A 34 28.78 -7.91 -18.23
N ALA A 35 29.58 -6.97 -18.73
CA ALA A 35 29.13 -5.63 -19.14
C ALA A 35 28.26 -5.64 -20.42
N LEU A 36 28.57 -6.52 -21.38
CA LEU A 36 27.86 -6.63 -22.66
C LEU A 36 26.43 -7.20 -22.50
N ALA A 37 26.26 -8.23 -21.68
CA ALA A 37 24.95 -8.81 -21.38
C ALA A 37 24.02 -7.83 -20.61
N ARG A 38 24.60 -7.00 -19.72
CA ARG A 38 23.87 -5.94 -19.01
C ARG A 38 23.44 -4.80 -19.93
N ARG A 39 24.23 -4.48 -20.97
CA ARG A 39 23.91 -3.45 -21.98
C ARG A 39 22.69 -3.86 -22.83
N ARG A 40 22.66 -5.11 -23.30
CA ARG A 40 21.54 -5.67 -24.07
C ARG A 40 20.24 -5.70 -23.27
N ARG A 41 20.29 -6.05 -21.98
CA ARG A 41 19.11 -6.11 -21.10
C ARG A 41 18.57 -4.72 -20.72
N ARG A 42 19.45 -3.73 -20.56
CA ARG A 42 19.05 -2.32 -20.35
C ARG A 42 18.38 -1.73 -21.59
N TRP A 43 18.88 -2.06 -22.78
CA TRP A 43 18.29 -1.63 -24.05
C TRP A 43 16.87 -2.17 -24.22
N TRP A 44 16.62 -3.46 -23.95
CA TRP A 44 15.27 -4.04 -24.02
C TRP A 44 14.27 -3.44 -23.03
N GLN A 45 14.71 -3.03 -21.84
CA GLN A 45 13.83 -2.37 -20.87
C GLN A 45 13.47 -0.94 -21.29
N GLN A 46 14.42 -0.23 -21.89
CA GLN A 46 14.16 1.09 -22.49
C GLN A 46 13.25 0.96 -23.71
N LEU A 47 13.48 -0.06 -24.55
CA LEU A 47 12.62 -0.37 -25.69
C LEU A 47 11.20 -0.71 -25.22
N GLY A 48 11.04 -1.54 -24.19
CA GLY A 48 9.73 -1.90 -23.64
C GLY A 48 8.98 -0.71 -23.01
N ALA A 49 9.69 0.21 -22.35
CA ALA A 49 9.09 1.44 -21.84
C ALA A 49 8.70 2.41 -22.97
N VAL A 50 9.51 2.52 -24.02
CA VAL A 50 9.24 3.35 -25.20
C VAL A 50 8.11 2.77 -26.05
N LEU A 51 8.04 1.45 -26.21
CA LEU A 51 7.01 0.75 -27.00
C LEU A 51 5.68 0.55 -26.25
N GLY A 52 5.69 0.53 -24.91
CA GLY A 52 4.46 0.38 -24.11
C GLY A 52 3.49 1.55 -24.26
N TRP A 53 4.00 2.76 -24.54
CA TRP A 53 3.18 3.96 -24.74
C TRP A 53 2.43 3.99 -26.08
N PRO A 54 3.02 3.70 -27.25
CA PRO A 54 2.28 3.55 -28.49
C PRO A 54 1.21 2.46 -28.40
N VAL A 55 1.48 1.34 -27.72
CA VAL A 55 0.47 0.29 -27.49
C VAL A 55 -0.69 0.81 -26.63
N ALA A 56 -0.40 1.62 -25.59
CA ALA A 56 -1.46 2.25 -24.79
C ALA A 56 -2.26 3.29 -25.59
N GLY A 57 -1.61 4.05 -26.48
CA GLY A 57 -2.27 4.97 -27.41
C GLY A 57 -3.19 4.26 -28.39
N LEU A 58 -2.73 3.18 -29.01
CA LEU A 58 -3.54 2.32 -29.90
C LEU A 58 -4.73 1.70 -29.16
N ALA A 59 -4.52 1.24 -27.91
CA ALA A 59 -5.60 0.71 -27.09
C ALA A 59 -6.65 1.78 -26.72
N ALA A 60 -6.25 3.03 -26.53
CA ALA A 60 -7.17 4.14 -26.28
C ALA A 60 -7.99 4.48 -27.54
N LEU A 61 -7.37 4.46 -28.72
CA LEU A 61 -8.06 4.65 -30.00
C LEU A 61 -9.08 3.54 -30.28
N ALA A 62 -8.69 2.27 -30.10
CA ALA A 62 -9.59 1.14 -30.23
C ALA A 62 -10.74 1.18 -29.21
N GLY A 63 -10.46 1.59 -27.97
CA GLY A 63 -11.49 1.80 -26.94
C GLY A 63 -12.44 2.94 -27.27
N GLY A 64 -11.95 4.00 -27.92
CA GLY A 64 -12.77 5.13 -28.40
C GLY A 64 -13.73 4.71 -29.52
N GLY A 65 -13.25 3.95 -30.51
CA GLY A 65 -14.10 3.40 -31.58
C GLY A 65 -15.18 2.47 -31.04
N TRP A 66 -14.82 1.54 -30.15
CA TRP A 66 -15.78 0.67 -29.49
C TRP A 66 -16.85 1.44 -28.71
N LEU A 67 -16.44 2.50 -27.98
CA LEU A 67 -17.36 3.32 -27.21
C LEU A 67 -18.32 4.11 -28.10
N ALA A 68 -17.84 4.64 -29.23
CA ALA A 68 -18.66 5.37 -30.19
C ALA A 68 -19.75 4.46 -30.79
N HIS A 69 -19.41 3.22 -31.16
CA HIS A 69 -20.37 2.19 -31.56
C HIS A 69 -21.43 1.94 -30.45
N ARG A 70 -21.03 1.87 -29.18
CA ARG A 70 -21.99 1.69 -28.07
C ARG A 70 -22.90 2.90 -27.84
N ILE A 71 -22.45 4.10 -28.16
CA ILE A 71 -23.29 5.30 -28.08
C ILE A 71 -24.35 5.25 -29.18
N VAL A 72 -23.99 4.83 -30.40
CA VAL A 72 -24.94 4.59 -31.50
C VAL A 72 -25.99 3.56 -31.11
N ASP A 73 -25.59 2.43 -30.51
CA ASP A 73 -26.53 1.40 -30.05
C ASP A 73 -27.59 1.94 -29.05
N VAL A 74 -27.20 2.91 -28.22
CA VAL A 74 -28.03 3.45 -27.12
C VAL A 74 -28.90 4.62 -27.57
N LEU A 75 -28.39 5.48 -28.46
CA LEU A 75 -29.04 6.72 -28.83
C LEU A 75 -29.79 6.64 -30.16
N VAL A 76 -29.48 5.68 -31.03
CA VAL A 76 -30.09 5.55 -32.35
C VAL A 76 -31.14 4.45 -32.35
N ASP A 77 -32.30 4.76 -32.93
CA ASP A 77 -33.40 3.81 -33.11
C ASP A 77 -32.94 2.55 -33.85
N ALA A 78 -33.50 1.41 -33.46
CA ALA A 78 -33.04 0.11 -33.96
C ALA A 78 -33.05 0.00 -35.48
N SER A 79 -34.02 0.62 -36.16
CA SER A 79 -34.15 0.63 -37.62
C SER A 79 -33.07 1.45 -38.34
N LYS A 80 -32.31 2.28 -37.61
CA LYS A 80 -31.30 3.20 -38.16
C LYS A 80 -29.87 2.90 -37.68
N ARG A 81 -29.69 1.90 -36.81
CA ARG A 81 -28.38 1.56 -36.22
C ARG A 81 -27.35 1.10 -37.24
N GLU A 82 -27.75 0.27 -38.20
CA GLU A 82 -26.83 -0.24 -39.21
C GLU A 82 -26.26 0.90 -40.06
N ALA A 83 -27.13 1.80 -40.54
CA ALA A 83 -26.71 3.00 -41.26
C ALA A 83 -25.84 3.95 -40.42
N ALA A 84 -26.11 4.06 -39.11
CA ALA A 84 -25.33 4.87 -38.18
C ALA A 84 -23.94 4.27 -37.88
N HIS A 85 -23.83 2.95 -37.79
CA HIS A 85 -22.56 2.24 -37.64
C HIS A 85 -21.72 2.35 -38.91
N ASP A 86 -22.32 2.15 -40.08
CA ASP A 86 -21.65 2.36 -41.38
C ASP A 86 -21.18 3.80 -41.57
N LEU A 87 -21.96 4.76 -41.08
CA LEU A 87 -21.57 6.17 -41.10
C LEU A 87 -20.42 6.45 -40.13
N LEU A 88 -20.44 5.86 -38.94
CA LEU A 88 -19.37 5.99 -37.95
C LEU A 88 -18.05 5.40 -38.46
N ASP A 89 -18.11 4.24 -39.12
CA ASP A 89 -16.94 3.57 -39.70
C ASP A 89 -16.38 4.36 -40.89
N ARG A 90 -17.23 4.87 -41.77
CA ARG A 90 -16.82 5.77 -42.87
C ARG A 90 -16.23 7.08 -42.35
N SER A 91 -16.82 7.67 -41.31
CA SER A 91 -16.30 8.87 -40.67
C SER A 91 -14.95 8.62 -40.01
N GLY A 92 -14.76 7.47 -39.36
CA GLY A 92 -13.47 7.04 -38.81
C GLY A 92 -12.40 6.90 -39.90
N ALA A 93 -12.74 6.26 -41.02
CA ALA A 93 -11.84 6.14 -42.17
C ALA A 93 -11.51 7.50 -42.80
N GLN A 94 -12.49 8.39 -42.92
CA GLN A 94 -12.32 9.76 -43.42
C GLN A 94 -11.42 10.60 -42.52
N VAL A 95 -11.56 10.49 -41.19
CA VAL A 95 -10.68 11.18 -40.23
C VAL A 95 -9.24 10.72 -40.37
N VAL A 96 -9.01 9.42 -40.57
CA VAL A 96 -7.67 8.87 -40.81
C VAL A 96 -7.10 9.39 -42.13
N ALA A 97 -7.94 9.55 -43.16
CA ALA A 97 -7.53 10.12 -44.45
C ALA A 97 -7.24 11.64 -44.35
N ASP A 98 -8.09 12.41 -43.68
CA ASP A 98 -7.96 13.88 -43.50
C ASP A 98 -6.75 14.26 -42.64
N LEU A 99 -6.45 13.46 -41.61
CA LEU A 99 -5.28 13.68 -40.75
C LEU A 99 -3.96 13.25 -41.44
N GLY A 100 -4.03 12.56 -42.57
CA GLY A 100 -2.90 11.89 -43.17
C GLY A 100 -2.62 12.15 -44.65
N GLY A 101 -3.45 12.91 -45.35
CA GLY A 101 -3.40 12.87 -46.80
C GLY A 101 -3.59 11.44 -47.34
N THR A 102 -3.77 11.32 -48.65
CA THR A 102 -4.12 10.02 -49.25
C THR A 102 -2.95 9.03 -49.31
N GLY A 103 -1.74 9.48 -49.00
CA GLY A 103 -0.52 8.67 -49.02
C GLY A 103 -0.30 7.83 -47.75
N PRO A 104 0.46 6.72 -47.86
CA PRO A 104 0.78 5.83 -46.74
C PRO A 104 1.50 6.56 -45.58
N LEU A 105 2.24 7.63 -45.90
CA LEU A 105 3.02 8.39 -44.93
C LEU A 105 2.17 9.21 -43.97
N GLY A 106 1.11 9.87 -44.42
CA GLY A 106 0.34 10.66 -43.48
C GLY A 106 -0.77 9.87 -42.76
N ARG A 107 -1.21 8.69 -43.24
CA ARG A 107 -1.98 7.77 -42.36
C ARG A 107 -1.20 7.42 -41.08
N LEU A 108 0.13 7.44 -41.16
CA LEU A 108 1.02 7.22 -40.02
C LEU A 108 1.31 8.50 -39.22
N LEU A 109 1.15 9.69 -39.78
CA LEU A 109 1.59 10.95 -39.16
C LEU A 109 0.90 11.25 -37.81
N PRO A 110 -0.42 11.07 -37.60
CA PRO A 110 -1.06 11.30 -36.30
C PRO A 110 -0.61 10.28 -35.26
N VAL A 111 -0.46 9.02 -35.69
CA VAL A 111 0.03 7.93 -34.83
C VAL A 111 1.48 8.20 -34.44
N LEU A 112 2.32 8.64 -35.38
CA LEU A 112 3.70 9.03 -35.15
C LEU A 112 3.79 10.26 -34.24
N LEU A 113 2.91 11.24 -34.38
CA LEU A 113 2.91 12.46 -33.56
C LEU A 113 2.48 12.16 -32.12
N VAL A 114 1.41 11.39 -31.93
CA VAL A 114 0.99 10.91 -30.60
C VAL A 114 2.06 10.01 -29.98
N THR A 115 2.67 9.12 -30.77
CA THR A 115 3.75 8.24 -30.30
C THR A 115 4.99 9.03 -29.93
N ALA A 116 5.37 10.04 -30.71
CA ALA A 116 6.51 10.92 -30.44
C ALA A 116 6.30 11.75 -29.16
N VAL A 117 5.10 12.30 -28.96
CA VAL A 117 4.75 13.03 -27.73
C VAL A 117 4.82 12.11 -26.51
N LEU A 118 4.22 10.92 -26.59
CA LEU A 118 4.27 9.97 -25.48
C LEU A 118 5.70 9.43 -25.21
N ALA A 119 6.50 9.21 -26.26
CA ALA A 119 7.90 8.82 -26.16
C ALA A 119 8.77 9.93 -25.55
N ALA A 120 8.52 11.20 -25.89
CA ALA A 120 9.19 12.35 -25.29
C ALA A 120 8.85 12.44 -23.79
N VAL A 121 7.57 12.31 -23.41
CA VAL A 121 7.13 12.25 -22.00
C VAL A 121 7.81 11.12 -21.25
N GLY A 122 7.88 9.93 -21.86
CA GLY A 122 8.57 8.76 -21.31
C GLY A 122 10.05 9.04 -21.06
N THR A 123 10.74 9.58 -22.07
CA THR A 123 12.19 9.86 -22.03
C THR A 123 12.52 10.87 -20.94
N VAL A 124 11.79 11.99 -20.87
CA VAL A 124 12.00 13.04 -19.87
C VAL A 124 11.75 12.50 -18.45
N ARG A 125 10.73 11.63 -18.26
CA ARG A 125 10.47 10.97 -16.97
C ARG A 125 11.62 10.03 -16.55
N THR A 126 12.24 9.31 -17.48
CA THR A 126 13.40 8.47 -17.18
C THR A 126 14.63 9.30 -16.78
N VAL A 127 14.85 10.44 -17.44
CA VAL A 127 15.94 11.37 -17.12
C VAL A 127 15.72 11.99 -15.74
N ALA A 128 14.51 12.51 -15.45
CA ALA A 128 14.17 13.07 -14.15
C ALA A 128 14.32 12.06 -12.99
N ARG A 129 13.99 10.79 -13.23
CA ARG A 129 14.21 9.71 -12.25
C ARG A 129 15.68 9.37 -12.01
N ARG A 130 16.53 9.52 -13.02
CA ARG A 130 17.97 9.26 -12.91
C ARG A 130 18.64 10.35 -12.06
N GLU A 131 18.27 11.60 -12.28
CA GLU A 131 18.70 12.76 -11.47
C GLU A 131 18.29 12.63 -10.00
N MET A 132 17.07 12.14 -9.71
CA MET A 132 16.59 11.96 -8.33
C MET A 132 17.26 10.82 -7.54
N ARG A 133 18.06 9.96 -8.19
CA ARG A 133 18.70 8.80 -7.55
C ARG A 133 20.15 9.02 -7.13
N GLN A 134 20.72 10.20 -7.40
CA GLN A 134 22.05 10.49 -6.88
C GLN A 134 21.98 10.65 -5.35
N PRO A 135 22.89 10.02 -4.58
CA PRO A 135 22.88 10.08 -3.13
C PRO A 135 22.93 11.53 -2.67
N THR A 136 21.94 11.91 -1.86
CA THR A 136 21.66 13.28 -1.41
C THR A 136 22.50 13.71 -0.20
N GLU A 137 23.39 12.85 0.28
CA GLU A 137 24.08 13.02 1.57
C GLU A 137 25.01 14.25 1.66
N SER A 138 25.29 14.95 0.54
CA SER A 138 26.17 16.12 0.54
C SER A 138 25.67 17.34 -0.24
N VAL A 139 24.43 17.37 -0.72
CA VAL A 139 23.95 18.45 -1.58
C VAL A 139 23.32 19.59 -0.76
N PRO A 140 23.81 20.85 -0.88
CA PRO A 140 23.23 21.99 -0.16
C PRO A 140 21.73 22.16 -0.42
N PRO A 141 20.93 22.58 0.57
CA PRO A 141 19.48 22.71 0.47
C PRO A 141 18.97 23.50 -0.74
N ARG A 142 19.60 24.64 -1.08
CA ARG A 142 19.24 25.42 -2.27
C ARG A 142 19.51 24.65 -3.57
N THR A 143 20.57 23.87 -3.63
CA THR A 143 20.90 23.01 -4.78
C THR A 143 19.92 21.85 -4.90
N LEU A 144 19.52 21.27 -3.78
CA LEU A 144 18.50 20.23 -3.70
C LEU A 144 17.12 20.76 -4.12
N LEU A 145 16.77 21.98 -3.69
CA LEU A 145 15.58 22.71 -4.12
C LEU A 145 15.60 23.08 -5.61
N ARG A 146 16.75 23.52 -6.16
CA ARG A 146 16.91 23.76 -7.59
C ARG A 146 16.76 22.47 -8.38
N ARG A 147 17.43 21.38 -7.98
CA ARG A 147 17.30 20.05 -8.62
C ARG A 147 15.86 19.53 -8.57
N HIS A 148 15.18 19.68 -7.43
CA HIS A 148 13.76 19.33 -7.33
C HIS A 148 12.89 20.22 -8.20
N ARG A 149 13.14 21.53 -8.28
CA ARG A 149 12.40 22.45 -9.18
C ARG A 149 12.59 22.05 -10.64
N THR A 150 13.82 21.79 -11.08
CA THR A 150 14.13 21.36 -12.44
C THR A 150 13.51 20.00 -12.74
N SER A 151 13.61 19.02 -11.82
CA SER A 151 12.96 17.72 -11.95
C SER A 151 11.43 17.83 -12.00
N THR A 152 10.85 18.76 -11.24
CA THR A 152 9.40 19.03 -11.25
C THR A 152 8.98 19.62 -12.59
N LEU A 153 9.68 20.63 -13.09
CA LEU A 153 9.41 21.22 -14.39
C LEU A 153 9.55 20.17 -15.51
N LEU A 154 10.60 19.36 -15.45
CA LEU A 154 10.81 18.27 -16.41
C LEU A 154 9.75 17.16 -16.29
N THR A 155 9.18 16.89 -15.13
CA THR A 155 8.16 15.84 -15.00
C THR A 155 6.75 16.34 -15.31
N VAL A 156 6.43 17.58 -14.94
CA VAL A 156 5.08 18.16 -15.07
C VAL A 156 4.87 18.78 -16.45
N ALA A 157 5.87 19.48 -17.01
CA ALA A 157 5.71 20.18 -18.28
C ALA A 157 5.38 19.23 -19.45
N PRO A 158 6.03 18.07 -19.63
CA PRO A 158 5.68 17.14 -20.70
C PRO A 158 4.28 16.54 -20.53
N TRP A 159 3.85 16.32 -19.29
CA TRP A 159 2.51 15.80 -19.02
C TRP A 159 1.45 16.86 -19.34
N ALA A 160 1.66 18.09 -18.91
CA ALA A 160 0.80 19.23 -19.25
C ALA A 160 0.76 19.48 -20.77
N LEU A 161 1.90 19.41 -21.46
CA LEU A 161 2.00 19.52 -22.92
C LEU A 161 1.27 18.38 -23.63
N GLY A 162 1.43 17.12 -23.19
CA GLY A 162 0.72 15.99 -23.80
C GLY A 162 -0.79 16.08 -23.62
N VAL A 163 -1.22 16.55 -22.44
CA VAL A 163 -2.63 16.79 -22.09
C VAL A 163 -3.22 17.95 -22.92
N ALA A 164 -2.48 19.05 -23.07
CA ALA A 164 -2.88 20.18 -23.92
C ALA A 164 -2.92 19.80 -25.40
N ALA A 165 -1.93 19.05 -25.90
CA ALA A 165 -1.89 18.55 -27.27
C ALA A 165 -3.06 17.60 -27.57
N PHE A 166 -3.40 16.72 -26.63
CA PHE A 166 -4.57 15.84 -26.76
C PHE A 166 -5.88 16.63 -26.80
N GLY A 167 -6.03 17.63 -25.92
CA GLY A 167 -7.18 18.54 -25.92
C GLY A 167 -7.28 19.30 -27.24
N ALA A 168 -6.15 19.75 -27.77
CA ALA A 168 -6.07 20.47 -29.03
C ALA A 168 -6.47 19.60 -30.24
N VAL A 169 -5.95 18.38 -30.33
CA VAL A 169 -6.31 17.43 -31.39
C VAL A 169 -7.79 17.04 -31.30
N SER A 170 -8.30 16.79 -30.09
CA SER A 170 -9.71 16.43 -29.88
C SER A 170 -10.65 17.57 -30.24
N GLY A 171 -10.31 18.81 -29.86
CA GLY A 171 -11.06 20.01 -30.22
C GLY A 171 -11.05 20.29 -31.72
N TYR A 172 -9.90 20.12 -32.39
CA TYR A 172 -9.78 20.27 -33.83
C TYR A 172 -10.59 19.23 -34.60
N LEU A 173 -10.56 17.97 -34.15
CA LEU A 173 -11.36 16.89 -34.73
C LEU A 173 -12.85 17.14 -34.53
N GLY A 174 -13.27 17.53 -33.32
CA GLY A 174 -14.65 17.95 -33.07
C GLY A 174 -15.07 19.09 -33.99
N TYR A 175 -14.23 20.11 -34.19
CA TYR A 175 -14.53 21.24 -35.05
C TYR A 175 -14.65 20.88 -36.55
N ARG A 176 -13.75 20.06 -37.08
CA ARG A 176 -13.71 19.73 -38.52
C ARG A 176 -14.68 18.64 -38.92
N VAL A 177 -14.86 17.63 -38.07
CA VAL A 177 -15.55 16.38 -38.44
C VAL A 177 -17.05 16.49 -38.17
N LEU A 178 -17.45 17.09 -37.05
CA LEU A 178 -18.87 17.16 -36.67
C LEU A 178 -19.71 17.93 -37.69
N PRO A 179 -19.33 19.14 -38.17
CA PRO A 179 -20.14 19.88 -39.14
C PRO A 179 -20.24 19.18 -40.50
N ARG A 180 -19.18 18.49 -40.93
CA ARG A 180 -19.15 17.76 -42.21
C ARG A 180 -20.00 16.50 -42.19
N THR A 181 -20.06 15.83 -41.05
CA THR A 181 -20.84 14.60 -40.87
C THR A 181 -22.27 14.90 -40.42
N ALA A 182 -22.56 16.10 -39.92
CA ALA A 182 -23.89 16.47 -39.42
C ALA A 182 -25.04 16.22 -40.41
N PRO A 183 -24.94 16.55 -41.72
CA PRO A 183 -26.00 16.23 -42.68
C PRO A 183 -26.23 14.72 -42.83
N GLN A 184 -25.16 13.93 -42.74
CA GLN A 184 -25.22 12.47 -42.85
C GLN A 184 -25.86 11.87 -41.59
N TRP A 185 -25.56 12.41 -40.40
CA TRP A 185 -26.22 12.00 -39.15
C TRP A 185 -27.71 12.38 -39.13
N GLN A 186 -28.06 13.55 -39.66
CA GLN A 186 -29.46 13.97 -39.83
C GLN A 186 -30.23 13.06 -40.79
N ALA A 187 -29.61 12.60 -41.88
CA ALA A 187 -30.21 11.63 -42.81
C ALA A 187 -30.50 10.28 -42.13
N VAL A 188 -29.73 9.90 -41.11
CA VAL A 188 -29.97 8.71 -40.26
C VAL A 188 -30.89 9.05 -39.07
N GLY A 189 -31.59 10.19 -39.12
CA GLY A 189 -32.57 10.61 -38.12
C GLY A 189 -32.00 11.07 -36.79
N VAL A 190 -30.69 11.32 -36.71
CA VAL A 190 -30.07 11.93 -35.54
C VAL A 190 -30.09 13.44 -35.74
N THR A 191 -31.09 14.10 -35.17
CA THR A 191 -31.13 15.57 -35.10
C THR A 191 -30.07 16.04 -34.12
N LEU A 192 -28.90 16.41 -34.65
CA LEU A 192 -27.94 17.22 -33.90
C LEU A 192 -28.58 18.60 -33.76
N GLU A 193 -29.11 18.93 -32.57
CA GLU A 193 -29.38 20.33 -32.23
C GLU A 193 -28.14 21.13 -32.57
N GLU A 194 -28.30 22.28 -33.24
CA GLU A 194 -27.18 23.15 -33.61
C GLU A 194 -26.24 23.24 -32.42
N PRO A 195 -24.93 22.99 -32.62
CA PRO A 195 -23.99 23.01 -31.52
C PRO A 195 -24.04 24.40 -30.90
N ARG A 196 -24.71 24.52 -29.75
CA ARG A 196 -24.90 25.79 -29.01
C ARG A 196 -23.58 26.44 -28.60
N LEU A 197 -22.46 25.73 -28.81
CA LEU A 197 -21.12 26.17 -28.52
C LEU A 197 -20.40 26.52 -29.82
N THR A 198 -19.97 27.77 -29.92
CA THR A 198 -19.07 28.21 -31.00
C THR A 198 -17.75 27.42 -30.96
N PRO A 199 -16.97 27.40 -32.05
CA PRO A 199 -15.69 26.68 -32.10
C PRO A 199 -14.73 27.07 -30.96
N ALA A 200 -14.70 28.35 -30.60
CA ALA A 200 -13.95 28.87 -29.47
C ALA A 200 -14.44 28.26 -28.14
N GLN A 201 -15.76 28.14 -27.96
CA GLN A 201 -16.36 27.57 -26.75
C GLN A 201 -16.12 26.06 -26.61
N TRP A 202 -16.09 25.31 -27.72
CA TRP A 202 -15.70 23.89 -27.72
C TRP A 202 -14.24 23.70 -27.30
N TRP A 203 -13.35 24.55 -27.82
CA TRP A 203 -11.94 24.51 -27.46
C TRP A 203 -11.72 24.83 -25.99
N THR A 204 -12.29 25.94 -25.50
CA THR A 204 -12.15 26.36 -24.10
C THR A 204 -12.73 25.33 -23.15
N SER A 205 -13.88 24.72 -23.47
CA SER A 205 -14.50 23.69 -22.64
C SER A 205 -13.68 22.40 -22.58
N THR A 206 -13.08 21.99 -23.70
CA THR A 206 -12.24 20.78 -23.76
C THR A 206 -10.95 20.98 -22.97
N VAL A 207 -10.27 22.12 -23.17
CA VAL A 207 -9.05 22.46 -22.42
C VAL A 207 -9.36 22.58 -20.92
N ALA A 208 -10.46 23.24 -20.54
CA ALA A 208 -10.87 23.38 -19.15
C ALA A 208 -11.18 22.02 -18.50
N ALA A 209 -11.97 21.16 -19.15
CA ALA A 209 -12.30 19.83 -18.62
C ALA A 209 -11.05 18.96 -18.43
N VAL A 210 -10.16 19.00 -19.41
CA VAL A 210 -8.91 18.25 -19.38
C VAL A 210 -7.96 18.78 -18.28
N ALA A 211 -7.87 20.10 -18.10
CA ALA A 211 -7.10 20.73 -17.01
C ALA A 211 -7.66 20.37 -15.62
N VAL A 212 -8.98 20.35 -15.46
CA VAL A 212 -9.65 19.95 -14.20
C VAL A 212 -9.37 18.47 -13.88
N ILE A 213 -9.43 17.57 -14.86
CA ILE A 213 -9.10 16.15 -14.67
C ILE A 213 -7.62 15.98 -14.31
N ALA A 214 -6.72 16.67 -15.03
CA ALA A 214 -5.29 16.69 -14.77
C ALA A 214 -4.98 17.14 -13.33
N LEU A 215 -5.59 18.25 -12.90
CA LEU A 215 -5.44 18.78 -11.55
C LEU A 215 -5.98 17.81 -10.50
N GLY A 216 -7.18 17.24 -10.73
CA GLY A 216 -7.80 16.27 -9.81
C GLY A 216 -7.00 14.98 -9.65
N VAL A 217 -6.40 14.46 -10.73
CA VAL A 217 -5.51 13.29 -10.66
C VAL A 217 -4.20 13.64 -9.96
N GLY A 218 -3.61 14.81 -10.26
CA GLY A 218 -2.41 15.31 -9.59
C GLY A 218 -2.60 15.40 -8.07
N LEU A 219 -3.70 16.03 -7.63
CA LEU A 219 -4.08 16.21 -6.24
C LEU A 219 -4.35 14.91 -5.46
N ARG A 220 -4.58 13.78 -6.13
CA ARG A 220 -4.71 12.47 -5.46
C ARG A 220 -3.37 11.85 -5.09
N THR A 221 -2.26 12.36 -5.62
CA THR A 221 -0.92 11.88 -5.26
C THR A 221 -0.36 12.70 -4.10
N HIS A 222 0.38 12.07 -3.17
CA HIS A 222 1.08 12.79 -2.08
C HIS A 222 1.95 13.93 -2.63
N TRP A 223 2.56 13.72 -3.79
CA TRP A 223 3.35 14.73 -4.48
C TRP A 223 2.52 15.91 -4.98
N GLY A 224 1.37 15.68 -5.64
CA GLY A 224 0.53 16.78 -6.12
C GLY A 224 -0.10 17.59 -4.99
N ARG A 225 -0.44 16.95 -3.86
CA ARG A 225 -0.84 17.66 -2.64
C ARG A 225 0.28 18.55 -2.12
N PHE A 226 1.50 18.03 -2.04
CA PHE A 226 2.67 18.80 -1.64
C PHE A 226 2.93 19.99 -2.57
N VAL A 227 2.83 19.81 -3.90
CA VAL A 227 2.99 20.89 -4.89
C VAL A 227 1.91 21.97 -4.72
N VAL A 228 0.66 21.60 -4.48
CA VAL A 228 -0.43 22.56 -4.29
C VAL A 228 -0.30 23.30 -2.97
N VAL A 229 0.06 22.62 -1.88
CA VAL A 229 0.37 23.28 -0.59
C VAL A 229 1.52 24.26 -0.77
N ARG A 230 2.59 23.86 -1.47
CA ARG A 230 3.74 24.73 -1.73
C ARG A 230 3.37 25.92 -2.60
N ALA A 231 2.59 25.73 -3.67
CA ALA A 231 2.09 26.82 -4.50
C ALA A 231 1.18 27.77 -3.70
N GLY A 232 0.32 27.25 -2.84
CA GLY A 232 -0.48 28.03 -1.90
C GLY A 232 0.38 28.85 -0.95
N LEU A 233 1.46 28.28 -0.40
CA LEU A 233 2.42 29.00 0.44
C LEU A 233 3.23 30.05 -0.33
N VAL A 234 3.54 29.83 -1.63
CA VAL A 234 4.16 30.85 -2.51
C VAL A 234 3.20 32.01 -2.72
N LEU A 235 1.97 31.71 -3.14
CA LEU A 235 0.95 32.71 -3.45
C LEU A 235 0.56 33.50 -2.20
N ALA A 236 0.47 32.84 -1.04
CA ALA A 236 0.24 33.48 0.25
C ALA A 236 1.47 34.24 0.80
N ARG A 237 2.62 34.20 0.11
CA ARG A 237 3.92 34.73 0.59
C ARG A 237 4.33 34.22 1.99
N ARG A 238 3.88 33.00 2.35
CA ARG A 238 4.10 32.35 3.65
C ARG A 238 5.12 31.22 3.61
N LEU A 239 5.84 31.06 2.51
CA LEU A 239 6.95 30.12 2.47
C LEU A 239 8.00 30.52 3.51
N PRO A 240 8.50 29.59 4.34
CA PRO A 240 9.52 29.86 5.33
C PRO A 240 10.89 30.03 4.66
N TRP A 241 11.01 30.99 3.75
CA TRP A 241 12.22 31.32 3.01
C TRP A 241 13.37 31.65 3.96
N ARG A 242 13.07 32.27 5.10
CA ARG A 242 14.06 32.57 6.15
C ARG A 242 14.59 31.29 6.79
N THR A 243 13.72 30.32 7.11
CA THR A 243 14.14 29.04 7.68
C THR A 243 14.94 28.21 6.66
N ILE A 244 14.50 28.17 5.41
CA ILE A 244 15.23 27.45 4.34
C ILE A 244 16.57 28.13 4.05
N GLY A 245 16.60 29.47 4.04
CA GLY A 245 17.84 30.25 3.90
C GLY A 245 18.79 29.99 5.06
N PHE A 246 18.30 30.06 6.30
CA PHE A 246 19.07 29.73 7.50
C PHE A 246 19.65 28.31 7.44
N LEU A 247 18.86 27.29 7.07
CA LEU A 247 19.36 25.91 6.96
C LEU A 247 20.43 25.77 5.88
N ASP A 248 20.31 26.51 4.77
CA ASP A 248 21.30 26.49 3.68
C ASP A 248 22.59 27.22 4.10
N ASP A 249 22.46 28.38 4.71
CA ASP A 249 23.58 29.20 5.16
C ASP A 249 24.33 28.48 6.30
N ALA A 250 23.61 27.82 7.23
CA ALA A 250 24.19 27.03 8.32
C ALA A 250 24.83 25.72 7.84
N VAL A 251 24.34 25.08 6.77
CA VAL A 251 25.05 23.96 6.14
C VAL A 251 26.31 24.44 5.41
N THR A 252 26.23 25.58 4.74
CA THR A 252 27.36 26.15 3.97
C THR A 252 28.47 26.66 4.89
N SER A 253 28.13 27.23 6.05
CA SER A 253 29.08 27.63 7.09
C SER A 253 29.65 26.44 7.87
N GLY A 254 29.15 25.22 7.64
CA GLY A 254 29.57 24.01 8.34
C GLY A 254 29.02 23.86 9.75
N GLU A 255 28.12 24.75 10.19
CA GLU A 255 27.44 24.66 11.49
C GLU A 255 26.45 23.49 11.53
N LEU A 256 25.77 23.22 10.41
CA LEU A 256 24.91 22.05 10.21
C LEU A 256 25.56 21.07 9.21
N ARG A 257 25.41 19.78 9.47
CA ARG A 257 25.65 18.70 8.51
C ARG A 257 24.31 18.03 8.15
N VAL A 258 24.20 17.55 6.92
CA VAL A 258 23.02 16.79 6.46
C VAL A 258 23.30 15.31 6.70
N VAL A 259 22.44 14.63 7.46
CA VAL A 259 22.56 13.18 7.72
C VAL A 259 21.18 12.55 7.57
N GLY A 260 21.04 11.57 6.68
CA GLY A 260 19.79 10.81 6.50
C GLY A 260 18.58 11.65 6.06
N GLY A 261 18.79 12.83 5.46
CA GLY A 261 17.71 13.76 5.09
C GLY A 261 17.27 14.73 6.20
N GLY A 262 17.90 14.66 7.39
CA GLY A 262 17.78 15.65 8.45
C GLY A 262 18.99 16.59 8.53
N TYR A 263 18.85 17.69 9.26
CA TYR A 263 19.95 18.62 9.58
C TYR A 263 20.40 18.39 11.01
N GLN A 264 21.69 18.25 11.23
CA GLN A 264 22.28 18.08 12.55
C GLN A 264 23.38 19.12 12.76
N PHE A 265 23.45 19.76 13.93
CA PHE A 265 24.60 20.59 14.26
C PHE A 265 25.86 19.76 14.33
N ARG A 266 26.92 20.26 13.71
CA ARG A 266 28.24 19.62 13.71
C ARG A 266 28.84 19.60 15.12
N ASP A 267 28.52 20.61 15.91
CA ASP A 267 28.95 20.78 17.30
C ASP A 267 27.76 20.56 18.27
N PRO A 268 27.70 19.42 18.98
CA PRO A 268 26.65 19.13 19.95
C PRO A 268 26.74 20.01 21.21
N ASP A 269 27.91 20.57 21.54
CA ASP A 269 28.09 21.41 22.72
C ASP A 269 27.46 22.79 22.52
N ARG A 270 27.52 23.31 21.28
CA ARG A 270 26.81 24.55 20.89
C ARG A 270 25.29 24.40 20.96
N VAL A 271 24.74 23.22 20.64
CA VAL A 271 23.31 22.92 20.85
C VAL A 271 22.95 22.86 22.32
N ARG A 272 23.81 22.26 23.16
CA ARG A 272 23.59 22.27 24.62
C ARG A 272 23.66 23.68 25.20
N ALA A 273 24.55 24.55 24.69
CA ALA A 273 24.59 25.95 25.08
C ALA A 273 23.31 26.71 24.70
N LEU A 274 22.75 26.45 23.50
CA LEU A 274 21.48 27.04 23.06
C LEU A 274 20.25 26.49 23.81
N LEU A 275 20.31 25.24 24.28
CA LEU A 275 19.19 24.57 24.97
C LEU A 275 19.21 24.76 26.50
N ARG A 276 20.33 25.17 27.10
CA ARG A 276 20.50 25.35 28.56
C ARG A 276 19.89 26.66 29.12
N GLY A 277 18.95 27.29 28.42
CA GLY A 277 18.46 28.63 28.77
C GLY A 277 17.84 28.76 30.17
N ASP A 278 18.62 29.23 31.14
CA ASP A 278 18.19 30.20 32.17
C ASP A 278 18.10 31.57 31.49
N VAL A 279 16.99 31.84 30.80
CA VAL A 279 16.77 33.14 30.15
C VAL A 279 15.56 33.81 30.80
N ASP A 280 15.82 34.99 31.35
CA ASP A 280 14.91 35.81 32.15
C ASP A 280 13.66 36.23 31.34
N GLN A 281 12.50 36.30 31.99
CA GLN A 281 11.21 36.65 31.36
C GLN A 281 11.20 38.07 30.76
N ALA A 282 12.11 38.93 31.22
CA ALA A 282 12.36 40.25 30.65
C ALA A 282 12.98 40.18 29.23
N ASP A 283 13.82 39.18 28.95
CA ASP A 283 14.45 38.96 27.64
C ASP A 283 13.45 38.38 26.63
N LEU A 284 12.45 37.63 27.09
CA LEU A 284 11.35 37.16 26.24
C LEU A 284 10.47 38.31 25.71
N ARG A 285 10.46 39.47 26.39
CA ARG A 285 9.71 40.66 25.94
C ARG A 285 10.52 41.54 24.98
N SER A 286 11.85 41.42 24.99
CA SER A 286 12.74 42.07 24.02
C SER A 286 12.97 41.20 22.77
N MET A 287 12.52 39.95 22.78
CA MET A 287 12.67 39.02 21.66
C MET A 287 11.90 39.44 20.39
N PRO A 288 12.48 39.28 19.18
CA PRO A 288 11.81 39.63 17.94
C PRO A 288 10.58 38.75 17.66
N ILE A 289 9.49 39.40 17.21
CA ILE A 289 8.15 38.85 16.89
C ILE A 289 8.13 37.53 16.09
N VAL A 290 9.20 37.21 15.36
CA VAL A 290 9.33 36.01 14.52
C VAL A 290 9.35 34.72 15.35
N GLU A 291 9.90 34.76 16.56
CA GLU A 291 10.04 33.59 17.44
C GLU A 291 8.74 33.28 18.20
N LEU A 292 7.98 34.33 18.52
CA LEU A 292 6.66 34.25 19.13
C LEU A 292 5.59 33.73 18.14
N ALA A 293 5.76 34.02 16.85
CA ALA A 293 4.86 33.57 15.79
C ALA A 293 4.95 32.06 15.50
N ALA A 294 6.13 31.45 15.70
CA ALA A 294 6.34 30.01 15.47
C ALA A 294 5.53 29.14 16.45
N ARG A 295 5.34 29.60 17.70
CA ARG A 295 4.60 28.85 18.72
C ARG A 295 3.07 28.94 18.57
N ARG A 296 2.52 30.02 18.00
CA ARG A 296 1.07 30.18 17.74
C ARG A 296 0.53 29.34 16.58
N GLN A 297 1.39 28.90 15.66
CA GLN A 297 0.97 28.14 14.46
C GLN A 297 0.59 26.68 14.74
N LEU A 298 1.08 26.08 15.81
CA LEU A 298 0.77 24.69 16.18
C LEU A 298 -0.67 24.53 16.70
N ALA A 299 -1.22 25.54 17.38
CA ALA A 299 -2.59 25.51 17.91
C ALA A 299 -3.67 25.67 16.82
N ALA A 300 -3.36 26.38 15.72
CA ALA A 300 -4.30 26.60 14.62
C ALA A 300 -4.52 25.36 13.73
N ALA A 301 -3.58 24.42 13.72
CA ALA A 301 -3.65 23.21 12.90
C ALA A 301 -4.62 22.14 13.44
N ASP A 302 -4.79 22.05 14.77
CA ASP A 302 -5.72 21.08 15.40
C ASP A 302 -7.19 21.43 15.16
N LEU A 303 -7.50 22.73 15.10
CA LEU A 303 -8.88 23.22 14.95
C LEU A 303 -9.46 22.95 13.55
N ALA A 304 -8.61 23.04 12.50
CA ALA A 304 -9.03 22.88 11.11
C ALA A 304 -9.43 21.43 10.77
N TRP A 305 -8.78 20.44 11.41
CA TRP A 305 -9.07 19.02 11.22
C TRP A 305 -10.48 18.63 11.71
N ARG A 306 -10.96 19.23 12.81
CA ARG A 306 -12.25 18.88 13.41
C ARG A 306 -13.47 19.36 12.59
N GLN A 307 -13.33 20.45 11.84
CA GLN A 307 -14.41 20.99 11.00
C GLN A 307 -14.65 20.18 9.72
N GLU A 308 -13.61 19.57 9.15
CA GLU A 308 -13.70 18.81 7.89
C GLU A 308 -14.52 17.51 8.07
N VAL A 309 -14.42 16.88 9.25
CA VAL A 309 -15.17 15.65 9.61
C VAL A 309 -16.68 15.92 9.77
N ALA A 310 -17.06 17.07 10.30
CA ALA A 310 -18.47 17.41 10.56
C ALA A 310 -19.29 17.64 9.28
N LEU A 311 -18.68 18.19 8.22
CA LEU A 311 -19.35 18.48 6.95
C LEU A 311 -19.65 17.21 6.13
N GLY A 312 -18.84 16.15 6.27
CA GLY A 312 -19.08 14.87 5.62
C GLY A 312 -20.35 14.15 6.10
N ALA A 313 -20.68 14.26 7.39
CA ALA A 313 -21.83 13.59 8.00
C ALA A 313 -23.19 14.21 7.59
N ALA A 314 -23.24 15.52 7.33
CA ALA A 314 -24.47 16.22 6.95
C ALA A 314 -24.94 15.87 5.53
N GLY A 315 -24.01 15.67 4.59
CA GLY A 315 -24.32 15.32 3.20
C GLY A 315 -24.96 13.93 3.03
N ALA A 316 -24.58 12.96 3.87
CA ALA A 316 -25.11 11.60 3.82
C ALA A 316 -26.59 11.51 4.24
N ARG A 317 -27.02 12.31 5.23
CA ARG A 317 -28.41 12.30 5.75
C ARG A 317 -29.43 12.80 4.71
N ILE A 318 -29.07 13.82 3.94
CA ILE A 318 -29.94 14.40 2.90
C ILE A 318 -30.15 13.40 1.74
N GLY A 319 -29.13 12.61 1.40
CA GLY A 319 -29.25 11.55 0.40
C GLY A 319 -30.21 10.43 0.81
N TRP A 320 -30.23 10.04 2.09
CA TRP A 320 -31.07 8.97 2.62
C TRP A 320 -32.57 9.30 2.60
N ALA A 321 -32.94 10.53 2.98
CA ALA A 321 -34.34 10.96 2.97
C ALA A 321 -34.95 10.92 1.55
N ARG A 322 -34.20 11.38 0.55
CA ARG A 322 -34.63 11.36 -0.86
C ARG A 322 -34.82 9.94 -1.39
N HIS A 323 -33.95 9.01 -1.01
CA HIS A 323 -34.02 7.64 -1.51
C HIS A 323 -35.13 6.82 -0.84
N ARG A 324 -35.44 7.06 0.45
CA ARG A 324 -36.63 6.45 1.10
C ARG A 324 -37.93 6.83 0.40
N ALA A 325 -38.05 8.07 -0.06
CA ALA A 325 -39.20 8.54 -0.84
C ALA A 325 -39.30 7.81 -2.20
N GLU A 326 -38.19 7.70 -2.93
CA GLU A 326 -38.13 6.95 -4.20
C GLU A 326 -38.46 5.46 -4.00
N TRP A 327 -38.07 4.86 -2.87
CA TRP A 327 -38.35 3.48 -2.53
C TRP A 327 -39.83 3.24 -2.17
N ALA A 328 -40.44 4.14 -1.42
CA ALA A 328 -41.87 4.09 -1.10
C ALA A 328 -42.76 4.23 -2.35
N GLU A 329 -42.33 5.00 -3.33
CA GLU A 329 -43.02 5.11 -4.63
C GLU A 329 -42.89 3.83 -5.47
N LEU A 330 -41.72 3.16 -5.39
CA LEU A 330 -41.45 1.89 -6.08
C LEU A 330 -42.21 0.70 -5.49
N SER A 331 -42.24 0.57 -4.16
CA SER A 331 -43.03 -0.47 -3.48
C SER A 331 -44.54 -0.30 -3.70
N ALA A 332 -44.97 0.95 -3.93
CA ALA A 332 -46.34 1.26 -4.36
C ALA A 332 -46.63 1.00 -5.85
N GLY A 333 -45.67 0.47 -6.64
CA GLY A 333 -45.89 0.04 -8.02
C GLY A 333 -46.06 1.16 -9.07
N ARG A 334 -45.66 2.40 -8.78
CA ARG A 334 -46.04 3.60 -9.56
C ARG A 334 -45.05 4.06 -10.66
N HIS A 335 -44.05 3.27 -11.06
CA HIS A 335 -43.06 3.72 -12.04
C HIS A 335 -43.26 3.20 -13.49
N ARG A 336 -43.28 4.13 -14.46
CA ARG A 336 -43.35 3.90 -15.92
C ARG A 336 -42.01 4.08 -16.69
N SER A 337 -40.87 4.22 -16.02
CA SER A 337 -39.60 4.60 -16.70
C SER A 337 -38.83 3.41 -17.31
N PRO A 338 -38.10 3.57 -18.44
CA PRO A 338 -37.33 2.49 -19.05
C PRO A 338 -36.16 2.02 -18.17
N MET A 339 -36.20 0.71 -17.88
CA MET A 339 -35.41 -0.10 -16.95
C MET A 339 -33.86 0.04 -16.96
N PRO A 340 -33.16 0.37 -18.07
CA PRO A 340 -31.69 0.46 -18.08
C PRO A 340 -31.12 1.60 -17.23
N ARG A 341 -31.82 2.74 -17.13
CA ARG A 341 -31.39 3.88 -16.30
C ARG A 341 -31.49 3.56 -14.83
N TRP A 342 -32.47 2.75 -14.43
CA TRP A 342 -32.67 2.33 -13.05
C TRP A 342 -31.54 1.40 -12.60
N VAL A 343 -31.27 0.30 -13.31
CA VAL A 343 -30.20 -0.64 -12.94
C VAL A 343 -28.84 0.08 -12.85
N TYR A 344 -28.56 1.00 -13.78
CA TYR A 344 -27.32 1.80 -13.79
C TYR A 344 -27.20 2.75 -12.60
N ARG A 345 -28.24 3.56 -12.31
CA ARG A 345 -28.26 4.45 -11.14
C ARG A 345 -28.16 3.67 -9.83
N SER A 346 -28.82 2.52 -9.77
CA SER A 346 -28.82 1.60 -8.64
C SER A 346 -27.43 1.01 -8.35
N THR A 347 -26.76 0.43 -9.35
CA THR A 347 -25.43 -0.20 -9.13
C THR A 347 -24.33 0.82 -8.83
N SER A 348 -24.42 2.02 -9.41
CA SER A 348 -23.47 3.10 -9.11
C SER A 348 -23.70 3.72 -7.72
N SER A 349 -24.96 3.79 -7.27
CA SER A 349 -25.30 4.28 -5.92
C SER A 349 -24.87 3.32 -4.82
N ALA A 350 -25.00 2.00 -5.01
CA ALA A 350 -24.59 1.00 -4.01
C ALA A 350 -23.10 1.10 -3.59
N PHE A 351 -22.20 1.39 -4.54
CA PHE A 351 -20.77 1.59 -4.24
C PHE A 351 -20.48 2.95 -3.57
N ALA A 352 -21.19 4.01 -3.97
CA ALA A 352 -21.10 5.32 -3.31
C ALA A 352 -21.65 5.25 -1.88
N TRP A 353 -22.63 4.37 -1.63
CA TRP A 353 -23.19 4.12 -0.32
C TRP A 353 -22.24 3.32 0.56
N ALA A 354 -21.68 2.21 0.08
CA ALA A 354 -20.72 1.42 0.84
C ALA A 354 -19.49 2.23 1.32
N SER A 355 -19.17 3.33 0.63
CA SER A 355 -18.06 4.23 0.99
C SER A 355 -18.46 5.42 1.87
N ALA A 356 -19.76 5.65 2.11
CA ALA A 356 -20.27 6.77 2.91
C ALA A 356 -20.82 6.34 4.30
N VAL A 357 -20.79 5.05 4.61
CA VAL A 357 -21.62 4.39 5.65
C VAL A 357 -20.82 3.89 6.87
N GLU A 358 -19.70 4.54 7.19
CA GLU A 358 -18.99 4.28 8.46
C GLU A 358 -19.78 4.73 9.71
N ALA A 359 -20.84 5.55 9.56
CA ALA A 359 -21.63 6.09 10.68
C ALA A 359 -23.16 5.95 10.52
N ALA A 360 -23.65 4.80 10.04
CA ALA A 360 -25.08 4.61 9.78
C ALA A 360 -25.88 4.04 10.97
N GLU A 361 -27.16 4.43 11.01
CA GLU A 361 -28.20 3.94 11.91
C GLU A 361 -28.40 2.41 11.77
N PRO A 362 -28.80 1.71 12.85
CA PRO A 362 -29.17 0.29 12.79
C PRO A 362 -30.18 0.00 11.66
N GLY A 363 -29.92 -1.01 10.83
CA GLY A 363 -30.85 -1.49 9.79
C GLY A 363 -30.51 -1.04 8.36
N VAL A 364 -29.54 -0.15 8.16
CA VAL A 364 -29.15 0.31 6.82
C VAL A 364 -28.48 -0.80 6.02
N TRP A 365 -27.68 -1.66 6.67
CA TRP A 365 -26.99 -2.74 5.96
C TRP A 365 -27.90 -3.87 5.56
N SER A 366 -28.81 -4.30 6.44
CA SER A 366 -29.85 -5.28 6.09
C SER A 366 -30.76 -4.77 4.97
N ALA A 367 -31.14 -3.48 4.97
CA ALA A 367 -31.90 -2.87 3.88
C ALA A 367 -31.15 -2.89 2.55
N LEU A 368 -29.86 -2.51 2.55
CA LEU A 368 -29.00 -2.56 1.36
C LEU A 368 -28.84 -3.99 0.84
N ALA A 369 -28.65 -4.94 1.76
CA ALA A 369 -28.45 -6.34 1.43
C ALA A 369 -29.71 -6.98 0.84
N GLY A 370 -30.88 -6.71 1.43
CA GLY A 370 -32.18 -7.12 0.90
C GLY A 370 -32.45 -6.54 -0.49
N TRP A 371 -32.13 -5.27 -0.68
CA TRP A 371 -32.25 -4.60 -1.99
C TRP A 371 -31.32 -5.23 -3.04
N CYS A 372 -30.05 -5.45 -2.72
CA CYS A 372 -29.11 -6.11 -3.63
C CYS A 372 -29.55 -7.54 -3.97
N ASP A 373 -30.04 -8.33 -3.00
CA ASP A 373 -30.57 -9.68 -3.28
C ASP A 373 -31.77 -9.61 -4.23
N GLN A 374 -32.69 -8.67 -4.03
CA GLN A 374 -33.83 -8.46 -4.92
C GLN A 374 -33.38 -8.06 -6.34
N VAL A 375 -32.42 -7.13 -6.47
CA VAL A 375 -31.84 -6.76 -7.78
C VAL A 375 -31.16 -7.96 -8.44
N ALA A 376 -30.44 -8.77 -7.68
CA ALA A 376 -29.80 -9.98 -8.20
C ALA A 376 -30.82 -11.05 -8.63
N ARG A 377 -31.95 -11.22 -7.91
CA ARG A 377 -33.06 -12.11 -8.29
C ARG A 377 -33.78 -11.63 -9.55
N THR A 378 -34.14 -10.35 -9.61
CA THR A 378 -34.81 -9.75 -10.77
C THR A 378 -33.89 -9.76 -12.00
N GLY A 379 -32.61 -9.45 -11.79
CA GLY A 379 -31.59 -9.49 -12.84
C GLY A 379 -31.31 -10.89 -13.41
N ARG A 380 -31.63 -11.97 -12.68
CA ARG A 380 -31.49 -13.34 -13.21
C ARG A 380 -32.50 -13.67 -14.31
N ARG A 381 -33.61 -12.95 -14.40
CA ARG A 381 -34.64 -13.17 -15.44
C ARG A 381 -34.19 -12.76 -16.85
N TRP A 382 -33.14 -11.95 -16.98
CA TRP A 382 -32.66 -11.44 -18.28
C TRP A 382 -31.26 -11.94 -18.62
N ARG A 383 -31.06 -12.41 -19.86
CA ARG A 383 -29.81 -13.06 -20.31
C ARG A 383 -28.54 -12.22 -20.07
N LEU A 384 -28.59 -10.91 -20.33
CA LEU A 384 -27.45 -10.00 -20.19
C LEU A 384 -27.12 -9.66 -18.73
N SER A 385 -28.12 -9.34 -17.90
CA SER A 385 -27.89 -9.08 -16.47
C SER A 385 -27.54 -10.34 -15.70
N ARG A 386 -28.06 -11.50 -16.09
CA ARG A 386 -27.70 -12.82 -15.53
C ARG A 386 -26.21 -13.10 -15.69
N ALA A 387 -25.60 -12.63 -16.77
CA ALA A 387 -24.20 -12.90 -17.08
C ALA A 387 -23.20 -11.96 -16.38
N VAL A 388 -23.58 -10.72 -16.05
CA VAL A 388 -22.61 -9.70 -15.60
C VAL A 388 -23.03 -9.01 -14.29
N ILE A 389 -24.29 -8.62 -14.18
CA ILE A 389 -24.77 -7.78 -13.07
C ILE A 389 -25.14 -8.65 -11.88
N SER A 390 -25.84 -9.75 -12.11
CA SER A 390 -26.32 -10.65 -11.05
C SER A 390 -25.21 -11.21 -10.16
N PRO A 391 -24.06 -11.70 -10.67
CA PRO A 391 -22.99 -12.20 -9.82
C PRO A 391 -22.38 -11.11 -8.94
N THR A 392 -22.13 -9.93 -9.51
CA THR A 392 -21.52 -8.80 -8.80
C THR A 392 -22.45 -8.29 -7.71
N VAL A 393 -23.73 -8.08 -8.04
CA VAL A 393 -24.74 -7.62 -7.07
C VAL A 393 -25.00 -8.66 -5.99
N ALA A 394 -24.95 -9.96 -6.31
CA ALA A 394 -25.04 -11.02 -5.31
C ALA A 394 -23.86 -11.01 -4.32
N GLN A 395 -22.65 -10.67 -4.78
CA GLN A 395 -21.50 -10.52 -3.87
C GLN A 395 -21.64 -9.27 -2.99
N VAL A 396 -22.15 -8.17 -3.53
CA VAL A 396 -22.46 -6.97 -2.74
C VAL A 396 -23.54 -7.27 -1.69
N ALA A 397 -24.57 -8.06 -2.03
CA ALA A 397 -25.58 -8.51 -1.07
C ALA A 397 -24.96 -9.33 0.07
N ARG A 398 -24.07 -10.29 -0.25
CA ARG A 398 -23.37 -11.10 0.75
C ARG A 398 -22.51 -10.26 1.69
N PHE A 399 -21.75 -9.32 1.13
CA PHE A 399 -20.92 -8.41 1.91
C PHE A 399 -21.77 -7.51 2.81
N ALA A 400 -22.86 -6.93 2.28
CA ALA A 400 -23.76 -6.09 3.06
C ALA A 400 -24.46 -6.87 4.20
N TRP A 401 -24.87 -8.11 3.95
CA TRP A 401 -25.41 -8.97 5.00
C TRP A 401 -24.36 -9.34 6.06
N LEU A 402 -23.09 -9.52 5.67
CA LEU A 402 -22.01 -9.76 6.62
C LEU A 402 -21.78 -8.52 7.51
N GLU A 403 -21.72 -7.32 6.93
CA GLU A 403 -21.60 -6.07 7.69
C GLU A 403 -22.79 -5.85 8.64
N ALA A 404 -24.02 -6.16 8.18
CA ALA A 404 -25.21 -6.13 9.04
C ALA A 404 -25.08 -7.10 10.22
N ALA A 405 -24.59 -8.32 9.98
CA ALA A 405 -24.36 -9.31 11.03
C ALA A 405 -23.29 -8.84 12.02
N ILE A 406 -22.16 -8.31 11.53
CA ILE A 406 -21.05 -7.78 12.37
C ILE A 406 -21.57 -6.68 13.32
N ARG A 407 -22.53 -5.86 12.85
CA ARG A 407 -23.14 -4.79 13.65
C ARG A 407 -24.27 -5.27 14.56
N GLY A 408 -24.52 -6.57 14.62
CA GLY A 408 -25.57 -7.16 15.46
C GLY A 408 -26.99 -6.87 14.98
N GLU A 409 -27.20 -6.58 13.69
CA GLU A 409 -28.55 -6.39 13.16
C GLU A 409 -29.35 -7.72 13.26
N PRO A 410 -30.55 -7.71 13.87
CA PRO A 410 -31.30 -8.92 14.13
C PRO A 410 -31.67 -9.65 12.83
N GLY A 411 -31.40 -10.96 12.79
CA GLY A 411 -31.69 -11.81 11.64
C GLY A 411 -30.70 -11.71 10.47
N ALA A 412 -29.72 -10.80 10.51
CA ALA A 412 -28.74 -10.63 9.43
C ALA A 412 -27.86 -11.86 9.21
N LEU A 413 -27.42 -12.50 10.31
CA LEU A 413 -26.61 -13.71 10.26
C LEU A 413 -27.38 -14.89 9.63
N ALA A 414 -28.64 -15.08 10.03
CA ALA A 414 -29.52 -16.09 9.48
C ALA A 414 -29.80 -15.84 7.98
N ALA A 415 -30.08 -14.59 7.60
CA ALA A 415 -30.33 -14.21 6.21
C ALA A 415 -29.10 -14.43 5.31
N LEU A 416 -27.89 -14.15 5.83
CA LEU A 416 -26.65 -14.47 5.13
C LEU A 416 -26.47 -15.98 4.98
N GLY A 417 -26.69 -16.73 6.06
CA GLY A 417 -26.66 -18.19 6.07
C GLY A 417 -27.57 -18.79 5.01
N ASP A 418 -28.83 -18.35 4.96
CA ASP A 418 -29.80 -18.80 3.95
C ASP A 418 -29.36 -18.45 2.53
N LEU A 419 -28.79 -17.26 2.33
CA LEU A 419 -28.31 -16.82 1.02
C LEU A 419 -27.12 -17.64 0.51
N VAL A 420 -26.33 -18.22 1.41
CA VAL A 420 -25.25 -19.16 1.07
C VAL A 420 -25.78 -20.60 0.94
N ARG A 421 -26.69 -21.03 1.82
CA ARG A 421 -27.31 -22.38 1.86
C ARG A 421 -28.22 -22.71 0.70
N ARG A 422 -28.85 -21.70 0.05
CA ARG A 422 -29.86 -21.82 -1.04
C ARG A 422 -29.52 -22.72 -2.25
N ARG A 423 -28.42 -23.48 -2.22
CA ARG A 423 -28.02 -24.43 -3.25
C ARG A 423 -28.21 -25.91 -2.86
N ASP A 424 -28.05 -26.28 -1.58
CA ASP A 424 -28.10 -27.69 -1.12
C ASP A 424 -28.89 -27.76 0.21
N GLY A 425 -29.95 -28.54 0.28
CA GLY A 425 -31.11 -28.33 1.16
C GLY A 425 -31.02 -28.70 2.65
N ASP A 426 -29.92 -29.22 3.17
CA ASP A 426 -29.90 -29.88 4.50
C ASP A 426 -28.87 -29.32 5.51
N GLU A 427 -28.24 -28.17 5.24
CA GLU A 427 -27.26 -27.59 6.17
C GLU A 427 -27.97 -26.88 7.35
N PRO A 428 -27.50 -27.06 8.61
CA PRO A 428 -28.14 -26.49 9.81
C PRO A 428 -28.18 -24.95 9.79
N PRO A 429 -29.08 -24.32 10.57
CA PRO A 429 -29.15 -22.87 10.69
C PRO A 429 -27.80 -22.31 11.19
N VAL A 430 -27.45 -21.13 10.68
CA VAL A 430 -26.20 -20.44 11.03
C VAL A 430 -26.48 -19.56 12.23
N GLU A 431 -26.04 -20.01 13.41
CA GLU A 431 -26.24 -19.32 14.68
C GLU A 431 -25.00 -18.54 15.16
N SER A 432 -23.83 -18.78 14.55
CA SER A 432 -22.55 -18.17 14.93
C SER A 432 -21.72 -17.72 13.73
N PHE A 433 -20.74 -16.83 13.94
CA PHE A 433 -19.80 -16.42 12.89
C PHE A 433 -18.86 -17.55 12.50
N THR A 434 -18.51 -18.45 13.42
CA THR A 434 -17.76 -19.68 13.13
C THR A 434 -18.56 -20.59 12.20
N GLY A 435 -19.84 -20.82 12.49
CA GLY A 435 -20.74 -21.57 11.61
C GLY A 435 -20.86 -20.94 10.22
N LEU A 436 -20.98 -19.60 10.16
CA LEU A 436 -21.00 -18.86 8.90
C LEU A 436 -19.68 -19.02 8.12
N ALA A 437 -18.54 -18.92 8.79
CA ALA A 437 -17.24 -18.98 8.17
C ALA A 437 -16.96 -20.38 7.59
N HIS A 438 -17.37 -21.44 8.29
CA HIS A 438 -17.36 -22.81 7.76
C HIS A 438 -18.24 -22.95 6.51
N LEU A 439 -19.47 -22.44 6.58
CA LEU A 439 -20.41 -22.45 5.45
C LEU A 439 -19.84 -21.72 4.22
N LEU A 440 -19.25 -20.54 4.42
CA LEU A 440 -18.58 -19.76 3.36
C LEU A 440 -17.33 -20.48 2.83
N GLY A 441 -16.58 -21.16 3.70
CA GLY A 441 -15.46 -22.01 3.32
C GLY A 441 -15.90 -23.15 2.39
N ALA A 442 -17.02 -23.81 2.71
CA ALA A 442 -17.62 -24.83 1.85
C ALA A 442 -18.10 -24.26 0.51
N ASP A 443 -18.75 -23.08 0.46
CA ASP A 443 -19.09 -22.40 -0.81
C ASP A 443 -17.84 -22.11 -1.65
N LEU A 444 -16.74 -21.67 -1.00
CA LEU A 444 -15.48 -21.39 -1.68
C LEU A 444 -14.83 -22.67 -2.23
N ALA A 445 -14.81 -23.76 -1.45
CA ALA A 445 -14.30 -25.07 -1.88
C ALA A 445 -15.09 -25.60 -3.09
N ARG A 446 -16.43 -25.59 -3.02
CA ARG A 446 -17.31 -25.95 -4.15
C ARG A 446 -17.02 -25.10 -5.39
N HIS A 447 -16.73 -23.81 -5.21
CA HIS A 447 -16.38 -22.92 -6.33
C HIS A 447 -15.01 -23.24 -6.95
N LEU A 448 -14.05 -23.70 -6.14
CA LEU A 448 -12.74 -24.15 -6.63
C LEU A 448 -12.87 -25.45 -7.42
N ASP A 449 -13.68 -26.41 -6.94
CA ASP A 449 -13.88 -27.73 -7.55
C ASP A 449 -14.73 -27.70 -8.82
N ALA A 450 -15.76 -26.85 -8.90
CA ALA A 450 -16.58 -26.65 -10.11
C ALA A 450 -15.76 -26.19 -11.34
N GLY A 451 -14.50 -25.80 -11.11
CA GLY A 451 -13.58 -25.29 -12.10
C GLY A 451 -13.18 -26.23 -13.24
N ASP A 452 -13.33 -27.54 -13.10
CA ASP A 452 -12.91 -28.51 -14.12
C ASP A 452 -13.85 -28.55 -15.33
N ALA A 453 -15.16 -28.27 -15.15
CA ALA A 453 -16.12 -28.25 -16.25
C ALA A 453 -16.02 -26.98 -17.13
N THR A 454 -15.58 -25.85 -16.57
CA THR A 454 -15.53 -24.53 -17.26
C THR A 454 -14.21 -24.21 -18.00
N ARG A 455 -13.23 -25.14 -18.04
CA ARG A 455 -11.89 -24.89 -18.61
C ARG A 455 -11.85 -24.43 -20.08
N ARG A 456 -12.92 -24.59 -20.86
CA ARG A 456 -12.92 -24.27 -22.30
C ARG A 456 -13.02 -22.78 -22.65
N ARG A 457 -13.18 -21.85 -21.69
CA ARG A 457 -13.22 -20.40 -21.99
C ARG A 457 -12.18 -19.64 -21.18
N TRP A 458 -10.98 -19.53 -21.76
CA TRP A 458 -9.80 -18.84 -21.20
C TRP A 458 -10.01 -17.33 -20.92
N LEU A 459 -11.13 -16.75 -21.36
CA LEU A 459 -11.48 -15.33 -21.22
C LEU A 459 -12.48 -15.02 -20.09
N ASP A 460 -12.84 -16.00 -19.25
CA ASP A 460 -13.84 -15.77 -18.21
C ASP A 460 -13.25 -15.06 -16.96
N TRP A 461 -13.06 -13.75 -17.07
CA TRP A 461 -12.66 -12.84 -15.99
C TRP A 461 -13.61 -12.86 -14.77
N ARG A 462 -14.79 -13.50 -14.88
CA ARG A 462 -15.76 -13.61 -13.78
C ARG A 462 -15.27 -14.52 -12.66
N ARG A 463 -14.51 -15.57 -13.00
CA ARG A 463 -14.00 -16.54 -12.04
C ARG A 463 -13.04 -15.91 -11.02
N PRO A 464 -11.98 -15.16 -11.40
CA PRO A 464 -11.10 -14.55 -10.41
C PRO A 464 -11.83 -13.54 -9.52
N LEU A 465 -12.78 -12.75 -10.06
CA LEU A 465 -13.56 -11.81 -9.23
C LEU A 465 -14.49 -12.52 -8.23
N GLY A 466 -15.21 -13.55 -8.69
CA GLY A 466 -16.09 -14.33 -7.81
C GLY A 466 -15.34 -15.11 -6.73
N LEU A 467 -14.11 -15.53 -7.03
CA LEU A 467 -13.22 -16.21 -6.11
C LEU A 467 -12.59 -15.25 -5.10
N SER A 468 -12.13 -14.08 -5.53
CA SER A 468 -11.63 -13.03 -4.63
C SER A 468 -12.71 -12.50 -3.69
N ALA A 469 -13.93 -12.29 -4.18
CA ALA A 469 -15.04 -11.81 -3.34
C ALA A 469 -15.42 -12.83 -2.25
N ARG A 470 -15.58 -14.11 -2.62
CA ARG A 470 -15.85 -15.18 -1.65
C ARG A 470 -14.74 -15.32 -0.63
N PHE A 471 -13.49 -15.33 -1.08
CA PHE A 471 -12.32 -15.38 -0.19
C PHE A 471 -12.30 -14.22 0.80
N GLY A 472 -12.55 -12.99 0.35
CA GLY A 472 -12.63 -11.83 1.23
C GLY A 472 -13.73 -11.95 2.29
N ILE A 473 -14.93 -12.39 1.89
CA ILE A 473 -16.07 -12.58 2.79
C ILE A 473 -15.79 -13.72 3.81
N THR A 474 -15.19 -14.84 3.37
CA THR A 474 -14.77 -15.93 4.27
C THR A 474 -13.74 -15.46 5.29
N LEU A 475 -12.73 -14.70 4.87
CA LEU A 475 -11.71 -14.18 5.78
C LEU A 475 -12.30 -13.20 6.79
N GLN A 476 -13.20 -12.33 6.35
CA GLN A 476 -13.84 -11.36 7.23
C GLN A 476 -14.76 -12.04 8.25
N ALA A 477 -15.50 -13.08 7.86
CA ALA A 477 -16.29 -13.89 8.80
C ALA A 477 -15.40 -14.57 9.86
N TRP A 478 -14.26 -15.13 9.46
CA TRP A 478 -13.29 -15.70 10.40
C TRP A 478 -12.68 -14.64 11.32
N ALA A 479 -12.32 -13.46 10.80
CA ALA A 479 -11.78 -12.38 11.63
C ALA A 479 -12.77 -11.97 12.73
N VAL A 480 -14.05 -11.85 12.39
CA VAL A 480 -15.10 -11.49 13.34
C VAL A 480 -15.33 -12.60 14.37
N ALA A 481 -15.34 -13.87 13.96
CA ALA A 481 -15.43 -15.00 14.89
C ALA A 481 -14.28 -15.00 15.91
N ILE A 482 -13.08 -14.64 15.47
CA ILE A 482 -11.90 -14.52 16.32
C ILE A 482 -12.01 -13.34 17.28
N ASP A 483 -12.45 -12.17 16.80
CA ASP A 483 -12.58 -10.95 17.59
C ASP A 483 -13.70 -11.04 18.64
N THR A 484 -14.78 -11.77 18.33
CA THR A 484 -15.88 -12.05 19.26
C THR A 484 -15.55 -13.12 20.30
N GLY A 485 -14.37 -13.76 20.19
CA GLY A 485 -13.93 -14.77 21.15
C GLY A 485 -14.73 -16.07 21.07
N GLU A 486 -15.36 -16.38 19.93
CA GLU A 486 -16.05 -17.65 19.77
C GLU A 486 -15.05 -18.80 20.00
N PRO A 487 -15.38 -19.79 20.85
CA PRO A 487 -14.44 -20.84 21.22
C PRO A 487 -14.02 -21.66 20.00
N ALA A 488 -12.74 -22.03 19.95
CA ALA A 488 -12.12 -22.74 18.84
C ALA A 488 -12.12 -21.99 17.48
N SER A 489 -12.51 -20.71 17.41
CA SER A 489 -12.54 -19.93 16.17
C SER A 489 -11.16 -19.81 15.50
N ARG A 490 -10.08 -19.56 16.25
CA ARG A 490 -8.72 -19.46 15.67
C ARG A 490 -8.21 -20.82 15.18
N SER A 491 -8.34 -21.86 16.00
CA SER A 491 -7.94 -23.22 15.63
C SER A 491 -8.77 -23.77 14.46
N GLY A 492 -10.08 -23.55 14.47
CA GLY A 492 -11.00 -23.92 13.39
C GLY A 492 -10.75 -23.14 12.10
N ALA A 493 -10.49 -21.84 12.19
CA ALA A 493 -10.12 -20.99 11.05
C ALA A 493 -8.88 -21.54 10.34
N ALA A 494 -7.83 -21.84 11.10
CA ALA A 494 -6.61 -22.37 10.54
C ALA A 494 -6.82 -23.71 9.83
N VAL A 495 -7.56 -24.65 10.45
CA VAL A 495 -7.88 -25.94 9.83
C VAL A 495 -8.69 -25.75 8.55
N ALA A 496 -9.76 -24.95 8.60
CA ALA A 496 -10.60 -24.68 7.45
C ALA A 496 -9.83 -24.02 6.29
N LEU A 497 -8.90 -23.09 6.59
CA LEU A 497 -8.06 -22.45 5.58
C LEU A 497 -7.04 -23.44 4.96
N ILE A 498 -6.50 -24.37 5.75
CA ILE A 498 -5.60 -25.43 5.27
C ILE A 498 -6.37 -26.42 4.38
N ASP A 499 -7.51 -26.91 4.86
CA ASP A 499 -8.36 -27.82 4.09
C ASP A 499 -8.81 -27.16 2.78
N LEU A 500 -9.13 -25.86 2.81
CA LEU A 500 -9.45 -25.10 1.60
C LEU A 500 -8.25 -24.93 0.66
N ALA A 501 -7.03 -24.81 1.20
CA ALA A 501 -5.82 -24.73 0.39
C ALA A 501 -5.47 -26.09 -0.25
N GLU A 502 -5.80 -27.19 0.42
CA GLU A 502 -5.55 -28.55 -0.02
C GLU A 502 -6.63 -29.06 -0.99
N THR A 503 -7.88 -28.67 -0.77
CA THR A 503 -9.01 -28.95 -1.67
C THR A 503 -8.85 -28.20 -2.99
N GLY A 504 -9.11 -28.92 -4.08
CA GLY A 504 -8.96 -28.43 -5.45
C GLY A 504 -7.88 -29.15 -6.25
N LYS A 505 -8.15 -29.36 -7.54
CA LYS A 505 -7.20 -29.91 -8.54
C LYS A 505 -6.63 -28.85 -9.50
N GLY A 506 -6.90 -27.58 -9.23
CA GLY A 506 -6.53 -26.46 -10.10
C GLY A 506 -5.02 -26.34 -10.31
N ARG A 507 -4.56 -26.45 -11.56
CA ARG A 507 -3.13 -26.27 -11.92
C ARG A 507 -2.78 -24.83 -12.30
N GLY A 508 -3.77 -23.95 -12.43
CA GLY A 508 -3.60 -22.56 -12.89
C GLY A 508 -2.86 -21.67 -11.88
N LEU A 509 -2.18 -20.63 -12.37
CA LEU A 509 -1.40 -19.71 -11.53
C LEU A 509 -2.25 -19.01 -10.47
N SER A 510 -3.47 -18.58 -10.80
CA SER A 510 -4.39 -17.94 -9.86
C SER A 510 -4.81 -18.87 -8.71
N ASP A 511 -4.97 -20.17 -9.01
CA ASP A 511 -5.31 -21.18 -8.00
C ASP A 511 -4.14 -21.40 -7.04
N ARG A 512 -2.92 -21.52 -7.58
CA ARG A 512 -1.70 -21.65 -6.76
C ARG A 512 -1.46 -20.42 -5.88
N LEU A 513 -1.72 -19.22 -6.40
CA LEU A 513 -1.59 -17.98 -5.63
C LEU A 513 -2.64 -17.89 -4.52
N LEU A 514 -3.91 -18.24 -4.79
CA LEU A 514 -4.94 -18.28 -3.75
C LEU A 514 -4.57 -19.26 -2.64
N ARG A 515 -4.11 -20.45 -2.98
CA ARG A 515 -3.71 -21.45 -1.97
C ARG A 515 -2.52 -21.00 -1.13
N LEU A 516 -1.56 -20.29 -1.72
CA LEU A 516 -0.50 -19.67 -0.95
C LEU A 516 -1.04 -18.62 0.03
N LEU A 517 -2.01 -17.80 -0.40
CA LEU A 517 -2.66 -16.83 0.48
C LEU A 517 -3.44 -17.53 1.61
N LEU A 518 -4.14 -18.63 1.31
CA LEU A 518 -4.84 -19.45 2.28
C LEU A 518 -3.89 -20.04 3.33
N PHE A 519 -2.80 -20.69 2.91
CA PHE A 519 -1.79 -21.20 3.84
C PHE A 519 -1.12 -20.09 4.64
N HIS A 520 -0.79 -18.95 4.02
CA HIS A 520 -0.19 -17.83 4.73
C HIS A 520 -1.14 -17.32 5.82
N THR A 521 -2.41 -17.16 5.49
CA THR A 521 -3.44 -16.73 6.45
C THR A 521 -3.59 -17.77 7.57
N ALA A 522 -3.63 -19.06 7.25
CA ALA A 522 -3.71 -20.12 8.26
C ALA A 522 -2.52 -20.09 9.23
N VAL A 523 -1.31 -19.80 8.75
CA VAL A 523 -0.14 -19.61 9.62
C VAL A 523 -0.31 -18.40 10.53
N GLN A 524 -0.74 -17.25 10.00
CA GLN A 524 -0.96 -16.05 10.83
C GLN A 524 -2.01 -16.30 11.92
N VAL A 525 -3.11 -16.98 11.58
CA VAL A 525 -4.14 -17.36 12.54
C VAL A 525 -3.60 -18.30 13.62
N ARG A 526 -2.74 -19.27 13.27
CA ARG A 526 -2.10 -20.15 14.25
C ARG A 526 -1.09 -19.42 15.13
N ILE A 527 -0.36 -18.43 14.59
CA ILE A 527 0.52 -17.58 15.40
C ILE A 527 -0.32 -16.81 16.41
N ALA A 528 -1.44 -16.22 15.98
CA ALA A 528 -2.37 -15.53 16.88
C ALA A 528 -2.94 -16.46 17.97
N ALA A 529 -3.25 -17.72 17.62
CA ALA A 529 -3.70 -18.72 18.58
C ALA A 529 -2.61 -19.09 19.61
N VAL A 530 -1.36 -19.22 19.16
CA VAL A 530 -0.21 -19.46 20.06
C VAL A 530 0.01 -18.28 20.99
N THR A 531 -0.09 -17.04 20.50
CA THR A 531 0.04 -15.85 21.35
C THR A 531 -1.11 -15.68 22.36
N ALA A 532 -2.22 -16.37 22.14
CA ALA A 532 -3.38 -16.38 23.03
C ALA A 532 -3.41 -17.62 23.96
N ASP A 533 -2.33 -18.41 24.00
CA ASP A 533 -2.20 -19.63 24.80
C ASP A 533 -3.31 -20.66 24.58
N GLU A 534 -3.84 -20.77 23.35
CA GLU A 534 -4.80 -21.81 23.03
C GLU A 534 -4.15 -23.21 23.10
N PRO A 535 -4.81 -24.20 23.71
CA PRO A 535 -4.31 -25.57 23.74
C PRO A 535 -4.11 -26.08 22.30
N ASP A 536 -3.05 -26.87 22.09
CA ASP A 536 -2.67 -27.45 20.79
C ASP A 536 -2.28 -26.45 19.68
N ALA A 537 -2.33 -25.13 19.92
CA ALA A 537 -2.02 -24.13 18.90
C ALA A 537 -0.57 -24.22 18.38
N ALA A 538 0.38 -24.52 19.27
CA ALA A 538 1.80 -24.66 18.91
C ALA A 538 2.06 -25.89 18.03
N ALA A 539 1.43 -27.02 18.35
CA ALA A 539 1.50 -28.24 17.54
C ALA A 539 0.83 -28.02 16.18
N GLY A 540 -0.35 -27.37 16.17
CA GLY A 540 -1.07 -26.99 14.95
C GLY A 540 -0.27 -26.03 14.06
N LEU A 541 0.43 -25.05 14.63
CA LEU A 541 1.32 -24.14 13.90
C LEU A 541 2.46 -24.90 13.22
N ALA A 542 3.12 -25.80 13.96
CA ALA A 542 4.23 -26.59 13.43
C ALA A 542 3.82 -27.45 12.24
N GLU A 543 2.65 -28.08 12.32
CA GLU A 543 2.09 -28.88 11.23
C GLU A 543 1.67 -28.01 10.03
N THR A 544 1.02 -26.86 10.28
CA THR A 544 0.63 -25.91 9.22
C THR A 544 1.85 -25.42 8.44
N VAL A 545 2.92 -25.03 9.14
CA VAL A 545 4.18 -24.59 8.51
C VAL A 545 4.84 -25.72 7.73
N ARG A 546 4.78 -26.96 8.23
CA ARG A 546 5.32 -28.14 7.55
C ARG A 546 4.58 -28.40 6.23
N ARG A 547 3.24 -28.41 6.26
CA ARG A 547 2.38 -28.59 5.07
C ARG A 547 2.58 -27.46 4.07
N TRP A 548 2.60 -26.21 4.52
CA TRP A 548 2.87 -25.06 3.65
C TRP A 548 4.25 -25.17 2.96
N ARG A 549 5.30 -25.56 3.70
CA ARG A 549 6.64 -25.77 3.11
C ARG A 549 6.64 -26.86 2.05
N HIS A 550 6.00 -27.99 2.32
CA HIS A 550 5.89 -29.10 1.37
C HIS A 550 5.18 -28.65 0.09
N THR A 551 4.01 -28.03 0.22
CA THR A 551 3.20 -27.53 -0.89
C THR A 551 3.92 -26.45 -1.70
N ARG A 552 4.59 -25.51 -1.02
CA ARG A 552 5.40 -24.46 -1.64
C ARG A 552 6.56 -25.03 -2.45
N HIS A 553 7.30 -26.00 -1.90
CA HIS A 553 8.39 -26.68 -2.62
C HIS A 553 7.88 -27.41 -3.86
N ARG A 554 6.75 -28.10 -3.75
CA ARG A 554 6.12 -28.83 -4.85
C ARG A 554 5.71 -27.93 -6.01
N TRP A 555 5.23 -26.71 -5.75
CA TRP A 555 4.65 -25.85 -6.80
C TRP A 555 5.57 -24.81 -7.42
N PHE A 556 6.54 -24.29 -6.67
CA PHE A 556 7.36 -23.16 -7.12
C PHE A 556 8.85 -23.46 -7.26
N GLY A 557 9.30 -24.65 -6.84
CA GLY A 557 10.72 -25.01 -6.82
C GLY A 557 11.55 -24.16 -5.85
N GLY A 558 12.80 -24.57 -5.59
CA GLY A 558 13.63 -24.03 -4.51
C GLY A 558 14.08 -22.56 -4.62
N ARG A 559 13.88 -21.88 -5.77
CA ARG A 559 14.33 -20.48 -5.96
C ARG A 559 13.24 -19.44 -5.67
N LEU A 560 11.98 -19.71 -6.03
CA LEU A 560 10.85 -18.84 -5.68
C LEU A 560 10.43 -19.01 -4.20
N SER A 561 10.76 -20.15 -3.59
CA SER A 561 10.47 -20.42 -2.18
C SER A 561 11.22 -19.51 -1.20
N ARG A 562 12.36 -18.91 -1.59
CA ARG A 562 13.12 -17.97 -0.74
C ARG A 562 12.46 -16.59 -0.63
N TRP A 563 11.74 -16.16 -1.66
CA TRP A 563 11.04 -14.86 -1.67
C TRP A 563 9.79 -14.85 -0.79
N LEU A 564 9.18 -16.01 -0.56
CA LEU A 564 7.98 -16.16 0.25
C LEU A 564 8.29 -16.47 1.72
N LEU A 565 9.51 -16.17 2.20
CA LEU A 565 9.93 -16.41 3.59
C LEU A 565 9.50 -15.33 4.59
N LEU A 566 8.55 -14.46 4.22
CA LEU A 566 7.91 -13.49 5.12
C LEU A 566 6.96 -14.17 6.12
N LEU A 567 7.42 -15.20 6.82
CA LEU A 567 6.83 -15.63 8.07
C LEU A 567 7.42 -14.77 9.20
N PRO A 568 6.65 -14.48 10.26
CA PRO A 568 7.18 -13.85 11.46
C PRO A 568 8.37 -14.66 11.96
N ALA A 569 9.50 -14.00 12.20
CA ALA A 569 10.75 -14.58 12.66
C ALA A 569 10.59 -15.44 13.93
N GLU A 570 9.48 -15.29 14.66
CA GLU A 570 9.08 -16.03 15.85
C GLU A 570 9.13 -17.55 15.68
N ALA A 571 8.60 -18.10 14.58
CA ALA A 571 8.60 -19.55 14.34
C ALA A 571 10.01 -20.10 14.00
N LEU A 572 10.95 -19.24 13.63
CA LEU A 572 12.36 -19.59 13.36
C LEU A 572 13.26 -19.33 14.56
N LEU A 573 12.88 -18.42 15.47
CA LEU A 573 13.56 -18.11 16.72
C LEU A 573 13.19 -19.09 17.84
N ALA A 574 12.00 -19.69 17.82
CA ALA A 574 11.58 -20.73 18.78
C ALA A 574 12.36 -22.05 18.64
N ARG A 575 13.11 -22.27 17.56
CA ARG A 575 14.14 -23.32 17.50
C ARG A 575 15.40 -22.82 18.18
N GLY A 576 15.38 -22.77 19.50
CA GLY A 576 16.58 -22.63 20.31
C GLY A 576 17.55 -23.79 20.04
N ALA A 577 18.84 -23.49 19.92
CA ALA A 577 19.85 -24.46 20.31
C ALA A 577 19.57 -24.86 21.78
N PRO A 578 19.83 -26.12 22.20
CA PRO A 578 19.50 -26.58 23.54
C PRO A 578 19.95 -25.56 24.59
N GLU A 579 18.98 -25.03 25.35
CA GLU A 579 19.22 -24.17 26.50
C GLU A 579 20.11 -24.93 27.47
N GLY A 580 21.37 -24.51 27.64
CA GLY A 580 22.25 -25.05 28.69
C GLY A 580 23.67 -25.41 28.27
N ALA A 581 24.03 -25.41 26.98
CA ALA A 581 25.44 -25.60 26.60
C ALA A 581 26.17 -24.24 26.62
N PRO A 582 27.12 -23.99 27.56
CA PRO A 582 27.95 -22.79 27.52
C PRO A 582 28.67 -22.75 26.17
N SER A 583 28.54 -21.61 25.48
CA SER A 583 29.17 -21.43 24.19
C SER A 583 30.69 -21.36 24.40
N THR A 584 31.41 -22.45 24.12
CA THR A 584 32.89 -22.47 24.04
C THR A 584 33.43 -21.67 22.86
N ARG A 585 32.56 -20.98 22.10
CA ARG A 585 32.95 -20.23 20.92
C ARG A 585 33.63 -18.94 21.33
N ARG A 586 34.81 -18.73 20.75
CA ARG A 586 35.54 -17.46 20.74
C ARG A 586 34.56 -16.31 20.39
N PRO A 587 34.64 -15.15 21.05
CA PRO A 587 33.75 -14.04 20.73
C PRO A 587 33.90 -13.66 19.25
N PRO A 588 32.81 -13.29 18.58
CA PRO A 588 32.82 -12.90 17.17
C PRO A 588 33.81 -11.76 16.92
N ALA A 589 34.44 -11.78 15.73
CA ALA A 589 35.42 -10.77 15.35
C ALA A 589 34.79 -9.36 15.38
N PRO A 590 35.52 -8.30 15.79
CA PRO A 590 34.99 -6.94 15.86
C PRO A 590 34.35 -6.46 14.55
N GLU A 591 34.91 -6.85 13.41
CA GLU A 591 34.40 -6.52 12.06
C GLU A 591 32.97 -7.00 11.78
N ARG A 592 32.48 -7.97 12.58
CA ARG A 592 31.11 -8.47 12.50
C ARG A 592 30.08 -7.51 13.08
N PHE A 593 30.48 -6.45 13.76
CA PHE A 593 29.56 -5.50 14.39
C PHE A 593 29.45 -4.21 13.57
N ALA A 594 28.25 -3.63 13.51
CA ALA A 594 28.06 -2.31 12.91
C ALA A 594 28.85 -1.24 13.69
N GLU A 595 29.17 -0.12 13.06
CA GLU A 595 30.04 0.92 13.67
C GLU A 595 29.51 1.41 15.02
N GLN A 596 28.19 1.59 15.16
CA GLN A 596 27.59 2.00 16.43
C GLN A 596 27.66 0.89 17.50
N SER A 597 27.42 -0.38 17.12
CA SER A 597 27.59 -1.53 18.00
C SER A 597 29.04 -1.66 18.50
N LEU A 598 30.00 -1.45 17.59
CA LEU A 598 31.43 -1.43 17.89
C LEU A 598 31.78 -0.32 18.87
N ARG A 599 31.35 0.92 18.60
CA ARG A 599 31.59 2.05 19.50
C ARG A 599 31.02 1.81 20.89
N ALA A 600 29.84 1.21 21.00
CA ALA A 600 29.26 0.89 22.30
C ALA A 600 30.06 -0.17 23.06
N LEU A 601 30.50 -1.24 22.38
CA LEU A 601 31.36 -2.27 22.98
C LEU A 601 32.72 -1.70 23.42
N ASP A 602 33.33 -0.85 22.61
CA ASP A 602 34.60 -0.21 22.93
C ASP A 602 34.48 0.79 24.10
N THR A 603 33.37 1.53 24.15
CA THR A 603 33.06 2.45 25.26
C THR A 603 32.88 1.68 26.56
N ALA A 604 32.08 0.61 26.54
CA ALA A 604 31.89 -0.25 27.70
C ALA A 604 33.20 -0.94 28.16
N ALA A 605 34.10 -1.25 27.23
CA ALA A 605 35.41 -1.80 27.54
C ALA A 605 36.40 -0.77 28.13
N ALA A 606 36.20 0.52 27.85
CA ALA A 606 36.99 1.60 28.42
C ALA A 606 36.50 2.04 29.81
N GLU A 607 35.20 1.90 30.10
CA GLU A 607 34.56 2.34 31.34
C GLU A 607 34.86 1.45 32.55
N GLY A 608 35.45 0.27 32.38
CA GLY A 608 35.90 -0.52 33.53
C GLY A 608 36.63 -1.82 33.20
N PRO A 609 37.03 -2.57 34.25
CA PRO A 609 37.95 -3.70 34.12
C PRO A 609 37.32 -4.96 33.51
N VAL A 610 35.99 -5.04 33.46
CA VAL A 610 35.22 -6.15 32.86
C VAL A 610 34.07 -5.57 32.06
N VAL A 611 33.84 -6.09 30.86
CA VAL A 611 32.71 -5.69 30.02
C VAL A 611 31.49 -6.54 30.37
N THR A 612 30.44 -5.90 30.85
CA THR A 612 29.16 -6.53 31.26
C THR A 612 28.06 -6.25 30.24
N CYS A 613 26.98 -7.05 30.25
CA CYS A 613 25.81 -6.76 29.41
C CYS A 613 25.22 -5.37 29.71
N GLY A 614 25.18 -4.98 30.99
CA GLY A 614 24.70 -3.68 31.44
C GLY A 614 25.48 -2.52 30.82
N ARG A 615 26.82 -2.53 30.93
CA ARG A 615 27.68 -1.47 30.38
C ARG A 615 27.55 -1.31 28.87
N VAL A 616 27.54 -2.41 28.11
CA VAL A 616 27.36 -2.36 26.65
C VAL A 616 25.99 -1.77 26.31
N PHE A 617 24.96 -2.13 27.07
CA PHE A 617 23.61 -1.61 26.88
C PHE A 617 23.52 -0.10 27.17
N GLY A 618 24.14 0.37 28.25
CA GLY A 618 24.24 1.81 28.55
C GLY A 618 25.02 2.58 27.50
N ALA A 619 26.15 2.03 27.05
CA ALA A 619 26.92 2.63 25.97
C ALA A 619 26.13 2.67 24.64
N LEU A 620 25.29 1.67 24.35
CA LEU A 620 24.37 1.71 23.21
C LEU A 620 23.33 2.83 23.33
N ILE A 621 22.75 3.02 24.52
CA ILE A 621 21.80 4.11 24.78
C ILE A 621 22.49 5.47 24.64
N ARG A 622 23.68 5.65 25.24
CA ARG A 622 24.45 6.90 25.19
C ARG A 622 24.95 7.24 23.79
N SER A 623 25.31 6.23 23.00
CA SER A 623 25.80 6.41 21.62
C SER A 623 24.68 6.65 20.61
N ASP A 624 23.41 6.57 21.03
CA ASP A 624 22.28 6.80 20.14
C ASP A 624 21.99 8.28 19.87
N VAL A 625 22.84 8.85 19.01
CA VAL A 625 22.73 10.24 18.58
C VAL A 625 21.48 10.50 17.72
N TYR A 626 20.91 9.47 17.10
CA TYR A 626 19.79 9.61 16.15
C TYR A 626 18.41 9.41 16.77
N ALA A 627 18.33 9.16 18.08
CA ALA A 627 17.08 8.79 18.75
C ALA A 627 16.40 7.56 18.10
N ASP A 628 17.17 6.68 17.46
CA ASP A 628 16.64 5.42 16.94
C ASP A 628 16.24 4.50 18.10
N TRP A 629 16.91 4.61 19.25
CA TRP A 629 16.48 4.00 20.50
C TRP A 629 15.19 4.61 21.05
N ALA A 630 14.87 5.87 20.79
CA ALA A 630 13.56 6.43 21.19
C ALA A 630 12.39 5.75 20.44
N ARG A 631 12.65 5.03 19.34
CA ARG A 631 11.64 4.20 18.65
C ARG A 631 11.44 2.86 19.34
N ILE A 632 12.51 2.31 19.91
CA ILE A 632 12.53 1.01 20.58
C ILE A 632 12.11 1.17 22.06
N TRP A 633 12.49 2.27 22.68
CA TRP A 633 12.25 2.58 24.08
C TRP A 633 11.05 3.53 24.24
N PRO A 634 10.01 3.16 25.02
CA PRO A 634 8.83 3.99 25.24
C PRO A 634 9.10 5.34 25.91
N TYR A 635 10.15 5.38 26.72
CA TYR A 635 10.40 6.47 27.65
C TYR A 635 11.56 7.31 27.14
N ASP A 636 11.70 8.51 27.70
CA ASP A 636 12.79 9.41 27.34
C ASP A 636 14.13 8.67 27.52
N PRO A 637 14.90 8.41 26.44
CA PRO A 637 16.22 7.79 26.55
C PRO A 637 17.20 8.66 27.35
N ARG A 638 16.84 9.93 27.63
CA ARG A 638 17.55 10.84 28.53
C ARG A 638 17.08 10.77 29.98
N SER A 639 16.18 9.85 30.32
CA SER A 639 15.83 9.57 31.71
C SER A 639 17.12 9.28 32.48
N SER A 640 17.52 10.23 33.34
CA SER A 640 18.76 10.12 34.12
C SER A 640 18.79 8.81 34.90
N ARG A 641 17.63 8.31 35.33
CA ARG A 641 17.46 7.02 36.01
C ARG A 641 17.89 5.81 35.19
N LEU A 642 17.71 5.82 33.87
CA LEU A 642 18.13 4.70 33.02
C LEU A 642 19.65 4.69 32.88
N VAL A 643 20.24 5.88 32.72
CA VAL A 643 21.70 6.05 32.66
C VAL A 643 22.33 5.71 34.02
N GLU A 644 21.78 6.25 35.11
CA GLU A 644 22.19 5.98 36.49
C GLU A 644 22.08 4.50 36.84
N ALA A 645 20.99 3.82 36.47
CA ALA A 645 20.84 2.39 36.74
C ALA A 645 21.87 1.53 36.00
N VAL A 646 22.23 1.94 34.78
CA VAL A 646 23.30 1.28 34.03
C VAL A 646 24.67 1.59 34.65
N ASP A 647 24.88 2.81 35.15
CA ASP A 647 26.14 3.23 35.77
C ASP A 647 26.33 2.64 37.16
N THR A 648 25.25 2.33 37.90
CA THR A 648 25.33 1.57 39.17
C THR A 648 25.76 0.10 38.99
N ASP A 649 26.07 -0.32 37.76
CA ASP A 649 26.76 -1.55 37.35
C ASP A 649 26.57 -2.69 38.35
N VAL A 650 25.36 -3.23 38.42
CA VAL A 650 25.12 -4.46 39.17
C VAL A 650 25.83 -5.57 38.39
N PRO A 651 26.97 -6.10 38.86
CA PRO A 651 27.71 -7.13 38.14
C PRO A 651 26.76 -8.26 37.77
N ASP A 652 26.91 -8.80 36.55
CA ASP A 652 26.13 -9.94 36.08
C ASP A 652 26.16 -11.04 37.18
N ALA A 653 24.99 -11.46 37.68
CA ALA A 653 24.91 -12.26 38.89
C ALA A 653 25.57 -13.62 38.67
N GLY A 654 26.66 -13.89 39.40
CA GLY A 654 27.41 -15.16 39.34
C GLY A 654 28.67 -15.14 38.47
N ASP A 655 29.11 -13.99 37.97
CA ASP A 655 30.11 -13.96 36.91
C ASP A 655 31.54 -13.69 37.41
N ALA A 656 32.26 -14.78 37.70
CA ALA A 656 33.72 -14.75 37.55
C ALA A 656 34.05 -14.44 36.07
N PRO A 657 35.03 -13.55 35.79
CA PRO A 657 35.38 -13.18 34.41
C PRO A 657 35.73 -14.41 33.59
N THR A 658 35.21 -14.50 32.37
CA THR A 658 35.57 -15.58 31.45
C THR A 658 36.99 -15.39 30.91
N PRO A 659 37.63 -16.46 30.40
CA PRO A 659 38.85 -16.30 29.60
C PRO A 659 38.63 -15.51 28.30
N GLN A 660 37.39 -15.23 27.91
CA GLN A 660 37.10 -14.45 26.72
C GLN A 660 37.36 -12.95 26.98
N ARG A 661 37.89 -12.28 25.96
CA ARG A 661 38.20 -10.85 26.01
C ARG A 661 37.61 -10.15 24.81
N TRP A 662 37.03 -8.98 25.04
CA TRP A 662 36.75 -8.01 23.99
C TRP A 662 37.98 -7.11 23.87
N ARG A 663 38.74 -7.26 22.79
CA ARG A 663 40.11 -6.73 22.67
C ARG A 663 41.00 -7.23 23.81
N ALA A 664 41.31 -6.36 24.78
CA ALA A 664 42.14 -6.68 25.94
C ALA A 664 41.33 -6.85 27.24
N THR A 665 40.06 -6.41 27.26
CA THR A 665 39.22 -6.37 28.46
C THR A 665 38.41 -7.67 28.59
N PRO A 666 38.45 -8.36 29.74
CA PRO A 666 37.61 -9.52 30.02
C PRO A 666 36.11 -9.24 29.81
N VAL A 667 35.37 -10.20 29.28
CA VAL A 667 33.90 -10.13 29.16
C VAL A 667 33.23 -11.09 30.14
N THR A 668 32.03 -10.75 30.60
CA THR A 668 31.19 -11.68 31.39
C THR A 668 30.69 -12.85 30.53
N PRO A 669 30.41 -14.02 31.13
CA PRO A 669 29.76 -15.13 30.44
C PRO A 669 28.46 -14.72 29.74
N ALA A 670 27.62 -13.94 30.42
CA ALA A 670 26.37 -13.43 29.85
C ALA A 670 26.60 -12.58 28.59
N LEU A 671 27.62 -11.71 28.59
CA LEU A 671 27.97 -10.91 27.43
C LEU A 671 28.54 -11.77 26.29
N ALA A 672 29.41 -12.73 26.60
CA ALA A 672 29.94 -13.66 25.61
C ALA A 672 28.83 -14.41 24.86
N ASP A 673 27.85 -14.93 25.62
CA ASP A 673 26.68 -15.62 25.06
C ASP A 673 25.78 -14.69 24.23
N ALA A 674 25.59 -13.44 24.68
CA ALA A 674 24.85 -12.44 23.93
C ALA A 674 25.53 -12.10 22.59
N LEU A 675 26.85 -11.88 22.58
CA LEU A 675 27.62 -11.60 21.36
C LEU A 675 27.57 -12.77 20.38
N GLY A 676 27.76 -14.00 20.87
CA GLY A 676 27.68 -15.21 20.06
C GLY A 676 26.28 -15.41 19.45
N TRP A 677 25.22 -15.11 20.20
CA TRP A 677 23.86 -15.17 19.69
C TRP A 677 23.59 -14.10 18.63
N ALA A 678 24.01 -12.85 18.87
CA ALA A 678 23.79 -11.75 17.94
C ALA A 678 24.45 -12.03 16.58
N ASP A 679 25.70 -12.52 16.58
CA ASP A 679 26.41 -12.89 15.36
C ASP A 679 25.78 -14.08 14.64
N ALA A 680 25.33 -15.10 15.39
CA ALA A 680 24.64 -16.25 14.81
C ALA A 680 23.32 -15.85 14.13
N VAL A 681 22.55 -14.94 14.74
CA VAL A 681 21.31 -14.40 14.17
C VAL A 681 21.60 -13.52 12.95
N ALA A 682 22.62 -12.66 13.02
CA ALA A 682 23.06 -11.85 11.87
C ALA A 682 23.43 -12.73 10.68
N THR A 683 24.28 -13.74 10.91
CA THR A 683 24.73 -14.70 9.88
C THR A 683 23.55 -15.46 9.26
N ARG A 684 22.65 -15.99 10.09
CA ARG A 684 21.48 -16.76 9.62
C ARG A 684 20.56 -15.94 8.71
N ASN A 685 20.46 -14.63 8.94
CA ASN A 685 19.63 -13.72 8.18
C ASN A 685 20.39 -13.01 7.04
N GLY A 686 21.66 -13.36 6.79
CA GLY A 686 22.47 -12.75 5.74
C GLY A 686 22.82 -11.28 6.01
N MET A 687 22.85 -10.88 7.29
CA MET A 687 23.35 -9.56 7.68
C MET A 687 24.87 -9.59 7.74
N ASP A 688 25.52 -8.71 6.98
CA ASP A 688 26.99 -8.61 6.94
C ASP A 688 27.56 -8.16 8.30
N ARG A 689 26.79 -7.37 9.06
CA ARG A 689 27.16 -6.85 10.38
C ARG A 689 25.99 -6.93 11.35
N VAL A 690 26.27 -7.06 12.64
CA VAL A 690 25.32 -7.04 13.76
C VAL A 690 24.87 -5.59 14.01
N PRO A 691 23.62 -5.22 13.69
CA PRO A 691 23.12 -3.87 13.93
C PRO A 691 22.85 -3.62 15.43
N PRO A 692 22.77 -2.34 15.85
CA PRO A 692 22.55 -1.97 17.25
C PRO A 692 21.30 -2.60 17.86
N GLY A 693 20.19 -2.65 17.12
CA GLY A 693 18.94 -3.27 17.59
C GLY A 693 19.05 -4.78 17.81
N LEU A 694 19.85 -5.50 17.01
CA LEU A 694 20.08 -6.93 17.23
C LEU A 694 21.01 -7.17 18.41
N LEU A 695 22.03 -6.33 18.59
CA LEU A 695 22.90 -6.38 19.76
C LEU A 695 22.09 -6.09 21.05
N ALA A 696 21.25 -5.06 21.04
CA ALA A 696 20.31 -4.76 22.11
C ALA A 696 19.44 -5.96 22.48
N LEU A 697 18.82 -6.59 21.47
CA LEU A 697 17.99 -7.78 21.64
C LEU A 697 18.76 -8.93 22.30
N ALA A 698 20.03 -9.10 21.92
CA ALA A 698 20.90 -10.12 22.46
C ALA A 698 21.26 -9.85 23.93
N LEU A 699 21.59 -8.60 24.26
CA LEU A 699 21.98 -8.18 25.61
C LEU A 699 20.87 -8.41 26.62
N VAL A 700 19.61 -8.15 26.24
CA VAL A 700 18.44 -8.30 27.13
C VAL A 700 17.79 -9.69 27.05
N ARG A 701 18.37 -10.59 26.22
CA ARG A 701 17.83 -11.92 25.99
C ARG A 701 17.89 -12.78 27.24
N ASP A 702 18.93 -12.68 28.05
CA ASP A 702 19.00 -13.40 29.32
C ASP A 702 18.35 -12.54 30.42
N PRO A 703 17.29 -13.02 31.12
CA PRO A 703 16.71 -12.29 32.25
C PRO A 703 17.69 -12.02 33.39
N ARG A 704 18.79 -12.78 33.48
CA ARG A 704 19.86 -12.61 34.46
C ARG A 704 20.94 -11.62 34.01
N SER A 705 20.91 -11.15 32.77
CA SER A 705 21.85 -10.13 32.30
C SER A 705 21.64 -8.80 33.02
N GLY A 706 22.72 -8.06 33.24
CA GLY A 706 22.71 -6.71 33.78
C GLY A 706 21.87 -5.76 32.92
N ALA A 707 21.86 -5.96 31.59
CA ALA A 707 20.99 -5.21 30.68
C ALA A 707 19.50 -5.46 30.98
N ALA A 708 19.08 -6.71 31.12
CA ALA A 708 17.68 -7.03 31.46
C ALA A 708 17.29 -6.50 32.84
N ARG A 709 18.18 -6.61 33.84
CA ARG A 709 17.93 -6.08 35.20
C ARG A 709 17.84 -4.55 35.23
N CYS A 710 18.72 -3.84 34.50
CA CYS A 710 18.64 -2.38 34.39
C CYS A 710 17.29 -1.93 33.83
N LEU A 711 16.77 -2.66 32.85
CA LEU A 711 15.48 -2.35 32.23
C LEU A 711 14.30 -2.58 33.17
N THR A 712 14.30 -3.69 33.90
CA THR A 712 13.21 -4.01 34.83
C THR A 712 13.23 -3.14 36.07
N ALA A 713 14.42 -2.71 36.52
CA ALA A 713 14.58 -1.87 37.72
C ALA A 713 14.05 -0.44 37.55
N VAL A 714 14.17 0.15 36.36
CA VAL A 714 14.04 1.60 36.22
C VAL A 714 12.59 2.07 36.07
N GLN A 715 11.69 1.31 35.41
CA GLN A 715 10.39 1.87 34.98
C GLN A 715 9.22 0.87 34.90
N GLY A 716 9.27 -0.28 35.59
CA GLY A 716 8.18 -1.26 35.54
C GLY A 716 7.92 -1.83 34.14
N VAL A 717 8.86 -1.65 33.20
CA VAL A 717 8.79 -2.21 31.86
C VAL A 717 9.20 -3.67 31.96
N THR A 718 8.30 -4.56 31.59
CA THR A 718 8.63 -5.98 31.60
C THR A 718 9.61 -6.28 30.47
N ARG A 719 10.53 -7.23 30.69
CA ARG A 719 11.46 -7.71 29.65
C ARG A 719 10.73 -8.07 28.34
N GLU A 720 9.54 -8.63 28.43
CA GLU A 720 8.70 -8.98 27.28
C GLU A 720 8.27 -7.76 26.47
N GLN A 721 7.91 -6.65 27.12
CA GLN A 721 7.56 -5.41 26.42
C GLN A 721 8.76 -4.85 25.66
N VAL A 722 9.95 -4.90 26.26
CA VAL A 722 11.20 -4.44 25.61
C VAL A 722 11.53 -5.32 24.40
N MET A 723 11.51 -6.64 24.60
CA MET A 723 11.74 -7.61 23.53
C MET A 723 10.73 -7.44 22.39
N SER A 724 9.45 -7.23 22.70
CA SER A 724 8.40 -6.99 21.70
C SER A 724 8.68 -5.74 20.86
N ARG A 725 9.11 -4.63 21.48
CA ARG A 725 9.43 -3.39 20.77
C ARG A 725 10.69 -3.48 19.92
N ILE A 726 11.77 -4.07 20.46
CA ILE A 726 12.99 -4.32 19.69
C ILE A 726 12.67 -5.20 18.47
N ARG A 727 11.83 -6.23 18.65
CA ARG A 727 11.38 -7.09 17.55
C ARG A 727 10.57 -6.31 16.51
N GLN A 728 9.61 -5.49 16.94
CA GLN A 728 8.81 -4.67 16.02
C GLN A 728 9.68 -3.72 15.20
N ASP A 729 10.70 -3.10 15.81
CA ASP A 729 11.60 -2.20 15.10
C ASP A 729 12.51 -2.93 14.10
N LEU A 730 13.08 -4.07 14.49
CA LEU A 730 13.86 -4.92 13.58
C LEU A 730 13.02 -5.40 12.39
N LEU A 731 11.74 -5.75 12.59
CA LEU A 731 10.82 -6.13 11.51
C LEU A 731 10.49 -4.93 10.59
N ARG A 732 10.38 -3.72 11.13
CA ARG A 732 10.21 -2.49 10.34
C ARG A 732 11.44 -2.15 9.51
N ALA A 733 12.64 -2.32 10.07
CA ALA A 733 13.89 -2.05 9.35
C ALA A 733 14.05 -2.97 8.13
N VAL A 734 13.70 -4.25 8.27
CA VAL A 734 13.72 -5.22 7.16
C VAL A 734 12.70 -4.85 6.07
N THR A 735 11.52 -4.34 6.45
CA THR A 735 10.48 -3.95 5.48
C THR A 735 10.75 -2.61 4.79
N LEU A 736 11.54 -1.70 5.38
CA LEU A 736 11.90 -0.41 4.77
C LEU A 736 13.10 -0.48 3.83
N GLN A 737 13.93 -1.53 3.92
CA GLN A 737 15.02 -1.77 2.96
C GLN A 737 14.54 -2.43 1.66
N GLU A 738 13.32 -2.98 1.62
CA GLU A 738 12.63 -3.48 0.42
C GLU A 738 11.91 -2.38 -0.36
#